data_AF-A0A2A5FKT4-F1
#
_entry.id   AF-A0A2A5FKT4-F1
#
_cell.length_a   1.000
_cell.length_b   1.000
_cell.length_c   1.000
_cell.angle_alpha   90.00
_cell.angle_beta   90.00
_cell.angle_gamma   90.00
#
_symmetry.space_group_name_H-M   'P 1'
#
loop_
_entity.id
_entity.type
_entity.pdbx_description
1 polymer ?
#
loop_
_entity_poly.entity_id
_entity_poly.type
_entity_poly.pdbx_seq_one_letter_code
_entity_poly.pdbx_strand_id
1 'polypeptide(L)'
;MSNYKSVLLLCLGAIFSVAIQAQISHGGAPIQWGNATYSPTIDTKLMPTLDLITLAAEDAVTDQYKEAPWRFGVEHPVSYNLQNSGTWTFEEGVHVWRLQVDCPNALNISFMLSRFILPKEAELYVYNAQRTAYIGSFTRENNKDWEGLSLGILDGSSMILEYHESPASYGMGEIEIDQVVHGYRSLLNHQDAVLAEMADRMGPFGNSGACNINVNCTEGQPWQTEKRSVALIVNGGSAYCTGALINNTANDGTPYFLTANHCIGTPNTWVYYFNHESSTCAGSTGPTNQSISGGTLLVQNGGSDFALIQLSTTPPASFNVEYAGWDNSGTSPTSAVGIHHPSGDVKKICFQNNAPTINNTGGADVWWIDSWELGVTEPGSSGSPLFDQNHRIIGQLYGGAAACNGSVNNGQYDYYGRFNVSWGLGASQYLDPLNTGVSTLDSYPTNAVPGMGCTDPTACNYDPTATTDNGSCVQNDACGICGGDGTSCSGCTDPTSCNYDPAATVDDGSCIGNGIEITFTILTDNYPGETTWSINDATGSVIMSGGPYNTASTTYSQTACVAAGCYDVTINDSFGDGICCAYGTGNYVVSSLGTSLVTGGQFTTTETTNFCVTSAVDVPGCVDVAACNYNPSATIDNGTCNYTSCAGCTNTNACNYDPTATIDDGTCETLSCSGCTIPGACNYDPTATINNGTCESISCSGCTNSTACNYDPAATIDNGTCESLSCAGCTDSTACNYDSTATIDNSTCEFTSCACVGDLNGDSMITVSDILIVLSEFGCMSGCTADVDGDTFVNVSDILVILSTFGSAC
;
A
#
# COMPACT_ATOMS: atom_id res chain seq x y z
N MET A 1 4.15 64.14 -11.26
CA MET A 1 3.63 64.14 -9.87
C MET A 1 2.81 62.86 -9.69
N SER A 2 3.07 62.10 -8.61
CA SER A 2 2.55 60.75 -8.26
C SER A 2 3.04 59.60 -9.15
N ASN A 3 3.97 58.68 -8.84
CA ASN A 3 4.61 58.09 -7.63
C ASN A 3 3.90 56.83 -7.03
N TYR A 4 4.68 55.73 -6.97
CA TYR A 4 4.54 54.43 -6.25
C TYR A 4 3.68 53.32 -6.90
N LYS A 5 4.28 52.25 -7.47
CA LYS A 5 5.07 51.09 -6.96
C LYS A 5 4.17 49.88 -6.70
N SER A 6 4.27 48.90 -7.61
CA SER A 6 3.76 47.54 -7.46
C SER A 6 4.46 46.81 -6.32
N VAL A 7 3.69 46.23 -5.40
CA VAL A 7 4.16 45.22 -4.45
C VAL A 7 3.31 43.98 -4.70
N LEU A 8 3.97 42.92 -5.17
CA LEU A 8 3.44 41.57 -5.28
C LEU A 8 3.53 40.95 -3.88
N LEU A 9 2.40 40.73 -3.22
CA LEU A 9 2.32 39.96 -1.97
C LEU A 9 1.88 38.54 -2.34
N LEU A 10 2.84 37.62 -2.47
CA LEU A 10 2.59 36.18 -2.50
C LEU A 10 2.63 35.72 -1.03
N CYS A 11 1.46 35.64 -0.41
CA CYS A 11 1.30 34.92 0.85
C CYS A 11 1.17 33.43 0.53
N LEU A 12 2.27 32.68 0.59
CA LEU A 12 2.20 31.23 0.79
C LEU A 12 1.75 31.01 2.25
N GLY A 13 0.46 30.71 2.42
CA GLY A 13 -0.03 30.06 3.63
C GLY A 13 0.40 28.61 3.60
N ALA A 14 1.58 28.31 4.16
CA ALA A 14 1.91 26.94 4.56
C ALA A 14 1.05 26.63 5.79
N ILE A 15 -0.09 25.99 5.56
CA ILE A 15 -0.89 25.38 6.62
C ILE A 15 -0.06 24.19 7.12
N PHE A 16 0.66 24.38 8.22
CA PHE A 16 1.14 23.27 9.02
C PHE A 16 -0.09 22.60 9.63
N SER A 17 -0.57 21.53 9.00
CA SER A 17 -1.44 20.55 9.63
C SER A 17 -0.59 19.80 10.66
N VAL A 18 -0.55 20.33 11.88
CA VAL A 18 -0.09 19.58 13.04
C VAL A 18 -1.13 18.48 13.27
N ALA A 19 -0.79 17.25 12.92
CA ALA A 19 -1.61 16.10 13.25
C ALA A 19 -1.55 15.92 14.78
N ILE A 20 -2.56 16.44 15.46
CA ILE A 20 -2.84 16.11 16.85
C ILE A 20 -3.46 14.72 16.83
N GLN A 21 -2.72 13.72 17.30
CA GLN A 21 -3.20 12.33 17.37
C GLN A 21 -3.99 12.10 18.67
N ALA A 22 -5.02 11.27 18.58
CA ALA A 22 -6.06 11.08 19.60
C ALA A 22 -5.56 10.27 20.81
N GLN A 23 -6.48 9.87 21.70
CA GLN A 23 -6.31 8.77 22.66
C GLN A 23 -6.09 7.42 21.93
N ILE A 24 -5.05 7.36 21.11
CA ILE A 24 -4.59 6.18 20.41
C ILE A 24 -3.59 5.53 21.35
N SER A 25 -3.80 4.25 21.66
CA SER A 25 -2.71 3.42 22.20
C SER A 25 -1.57 3.47 21.19
N HIS A 26 -0.40 3.99 21.56
CA HIS A 26 0.76 4.07 20.67
C HIS A 26 1.52 2.73 20.55
N GLY A 27 0.84 1.61 20.84
CA GLY A 27 1.45 0.29 20.95
C GLY A 27 2.09 0.08 22.32
N GLY A 28 3.13 -0.76 22.36
CA GLY A 28 3.78 -1.15 23.60
C GLY A 28 2.94 -2.10 24.46
N ALA A 29 3.42 -2.38 25.66
CA ALA A 29 2.72 -3.19 26.65
C ALA A 29 3.23 -2.82 28.05
N PRO A 30 2.45 -3.08 29.10
CA PRO A 30 2.95 -2.94 30.48
C PRO A 30 4.24 -3.76 30.67
N ILE A 31 5.10 -3.32 31.59
CA ILE A 31 6.37 -3.98 31.85
C ILE A 31 6.13 -5.45 32.23
N GLN A 32 6.95 -6.31 31.62
CA GLN A 32 6.90 -7.75 31.79
C GLN A 32 5.53 -8.35 31.41
N TRP A 33 4.80 -7.75 30.46
CA TRP A 33 3.56 -8.32 29.92
C TRP A 33 3.80 -9.73 29.35
N GLY A 34 2.92 -10.68 29.70
CA GLY A 34 3.06 -12.10 29.34
C GLY A 34 3.99 -12.92 30.25
N ASN A 35 4.72 -12.31 31.19
CA ASN A 35 5.51 -13.06 32.18
C ASN A 35 4.63 -13.46 33.39
N ALA A 36 4.13 -14.69 33.39
CA ALA A 36 3.27 -15.23 34.45
C ALA A 36 3.93 -15.34 35.84
N THR A 37 5.25 -15.20 35.93
CA THR A 37 5.99 -15.27 37.20
C THR A 37 6.31 -13.90 37.79
N TYR A 38 6.06 -12.84 37.03
CA TYR A 38 6.35 -11.48 37.44
C TYR A 38 5.31 -10.97 38.46
N SER A 39 5.79 -10.58 39.64
CA SER A 39 4.96 -10.15 40.77
C SER A 39 5.61 -8.95 41.45
N PRO A 40 5.39 -7.72 40.95
CA PRO A 40 5.94 -6.51 41.54
C PRO A 40 5.27 -6.19 42.88
N THR A 41 5.98 -5.47 43.74
CA THR A 41 5.36 -4.85 44.93
C THR A 41 4.56 -3.62 44.49
N ILE A 42 3.28 -3.57 44.85
CA ILE A 42 2.37 -2.49 44.44
C ILE A 42 1.63 -1.95 45.68
N ASP A 43 1.43 -0.63 45.75
CA ASP A 43 0.54 0.00 46.73
C ASP A 43 -0.90 -0.22 46.28
N THR A 44 -1.71 -0.82 47.15
CA THR A 44 -3.09 -1.18 46.87
C THR A 44 -4.05 -0.27 47.64
N LYS A 45 -4.94 0.43 46.93
CA LYS A 45 -6.03 1.21 47.50
C LYS A 45 -7.32 0.39 47.44
N LEU A 46 -7.88 0.10 48.61
CA LEU A 46 -9.19 -0.52 48.73
C LEU A 46 -10.28 0.55 48.72
N MET A 47 -11.12 0.52 47.71
CA MET A 47 -12.24 1.43 47.53
C MET A 47 -13.50 0.97 48.28
N PRO A 48 -14.47 1.86 48.52
CA PRO A 48 -15.75 1.49 49.15
C PRO A 48 -16.49 0.43 48.33
N THR A 49 -17.04 -0.57 49.03
CA THR A 49 -17.88 -1.61 48.42
C THR A 49 -19.19 -1.02 47.89
N LEU A 50 -19.60 -1.42 46.69
CA LEU A 50 -20.92 -1.06 46.17
C LEU A 50 -22.05 -1.79 46.90
N ASP A 51 -23.08 -1.03 47.27
CA ASP A 51 -24.36 -1.56 47.75
C ASP A 51 -25.30 -1.83 46.57
N LEU A 52 -25.16 -3.03 45.99
CA LEU A 52 -25.90 -3.44 44.80
C LEU A 52 -27.42 -3.49 45.03
N ILE A 53 -27.88 -3.73 46.27
CA ILE A 53 -29.32 -3.79 46.59
C ILE A 53 -29.93 -2.39 46.51
N THR A 54 -29.28 -1.40 47.14
CA THR A 54 -29.74 -0.01 47.08
C THR A 54 -29.68 0.52 45.66
N LEU A 55 -28.59 0.26 44.92
CA LEU A 55 -28.44 0.70 43.52
C LEU A 55 -29.53 0.09 42.62
N ALA A 56 -29.84 -1.19 42.75
CA ALA A 56 -30.91 -1.84 41.99
C ALA A 56 -32.29 -1.21 42.27
N ALA A 57 -32.58 -0.86 43.52
CA ALA A 57 -33.84 -0.21 43.89
C ALA A 57 -33.96 1.22 43.33
N GLU A 58 -32.87 1.98 43.32
CA GLU A 58 -32.81 3.31 42.69
C GLU A 58 -32.97 3.21 41.16
N ASP A 59 -32.27 2.26 40.54
CA ASP A 59 -32.31 2.08 39.10
C ASP A 59 -33.66 1.59 38.59
N ALA A 60 -34.38 0.77 39.36
CA ALA A 60 -35.72 0.31 38.98
C ALA A 60 -36.72 1.46 38.76
N VAL A 61 -36.45 2.63 39.34
CA VAL A 61 -37.22 3.87 39.13
C VAL A 61 -36.77 4.59 37.87
N THR A 62 -35.46 4.70 37.63
CA THR A 62 -34.89 5.50 36.54
C THR A 62 -34.82 4.76 35.21
N ASP A 63 -34.63 3.44 35.21
CA ASP A 63 -34.61 2.56 34.03
C ASP A 63 -35.93 2.57 33.23
N GLN A 64 -37.00 3.17 33.78
CA GLN A 64 -38.29 3.32 33.10
C GLN A 64 -38.34 4.53 32.17
N TYR A 65 -37.35 5.42 32.24
CA TYR A 65 -37.31 6.70 31.53
C TYR A 65 -36.06 6.79 30.67
N LYS A 66 -36.22 7.21 29.41
CA LYS A 66 -35.10 7.39 28.45
C LYS A 66 -34.55 8.80 28.47
N GLU A 67 -35.29 9.74 29.06
CA GLU A 67 -34.99 11.17 29.08
C GLU A 67 -33.87 11.54 30.08
N ALA A 68 -33.13 10.53 30.56
CA ALA A 68 -31.97 10.68 31.43
C ALA A 68 -30.85 9.69 31.01
N PRO A 69 -29.57 10.04 31.21
CA PRO A 69 -28.46 9.13 30.97
C PRO A 69 -28.62 7.82 31.74
N TRP A 70 -28.31 6.69 31.09
CA TRP A 70 -28.51 5.38 31.72
C TRP A 70 -27.33 5.04 32.63
N ARG A 71 -27.55 5.11 33.95
CA ARG A 71 -26.52 4.87 34.96
C ARG A 71 -26.03 3.42 34.93
N PHE A 72 -24.72 3.24 35.02
CA PHE A 72 -24.07 1.94 35.13
C PHE A 72 -22.95 1.87 36.14
N GLY A 73 -22.49 3.04 36.62
CA GLY A 73 -21.39 3.14 37.55
C GLY A 73 -21.64 4.17 38.64
N VAL A 74 -20.89 4.05 39.73
CA VAL A 74 -20.88 5.00 40.84
C VAL A 74 -19.51 5.68 40.89
N GLU A 75 -19.52 7.00 40.84
CA GLU A 75 -18.31 7.81 40.93
C GLU A 75 -17.84 7.90 42.39
N HIS A 76 -16.56 7.58 42.61
CA HIS A 76 -15.90 7.74 43.89
C HIS A 76 -14.80 8.81 43.76
N PRO A 77 -14.97 9.99 44.40
CA PRO A 77 -13.93 11.00 44.38
C PRO A 77 -12.72 10.53 45.17
N VAL A 78 -11.54 10.69 44.58
CA VAL A 78 -10.25 10.34 45.15
C VAL A 78 -9.25 11.47 44.91
N SER A 79 -8.04 11.33 45.42
CA SER A 79 -6.91 12.20 45.10
C SER A 79 -5.67 11.33 45.13
N TYR A 80 -5.45 10.61 44.03
CA TYR A 80 -4.31 9.72 43.86
C TYR A 80 -3.38 10.29 42.79
N ASN A 81 -2.12 10.51 43.18
CA ASN A 81 -1.09 10.99 42.29
C ASN A 81 0.24 10.28 42.52
N LEU A 82 1.20 10.66 41.67
CA LEU A 82 2.56 10.13 41.66
C LEU A 82 3.32 10.35 42.97
N GLN A 83 2.88 11.27 43.84
CA GLN A 83 3.56 11.63 45.09
C GLN A 83 2.90 11.03 46.34
N ASN A 84 1.58 10.85 46.34
CA ASN A 84 0.82 10.47 47.54
C ASN A 84 0.34 9.00 47.54
N SER A 85 0.49 8.31 46.41
CA SER A 85 -0.01 6.96 46.19
C SER A 85 0.93 6.20 45.26
N GLY A 86 0.73 4.89 45.17
CA GLY A 86 1.50 4.02 44.30
C GLY A 86 2.87 3.66 44.87
N THR A 87 3.55 2.75 44.18
CA THR A 87 4.92 2.33 44.48
C THR A 87 5.78 2.62 43.27
N TRP A 88 6.87 3.35 43.52
CA TRP A 88 7.93 3.56 42.53
C TRP A 88 8.94 2.41 42.61
N THR A 89 9.19 1.78 41.47
CA THR A 89 10.30 0.85 41.26
C THR A 89 11.19 1.35 40.13
N PHE A 90 12.35 0.73 39.96
CA PHE A 90 13.24 0.97 38.84
C PHE A 90 13.48 -0.34 38.12
N GLU A 91 12.95 -0.47 36.91
CA GLU A 91 12.88 -1.73 36.16
C GLU A 91 13.13 -1.47 34.68
N GLU A 92 13.89 -2.35 34.02
CA GLU A 92 14.24 -2.24 32.60
C GLU A 92 14.83 -0.87 32.20
N GLY A 93 15.45 -0.17 33.15
CA GLY A 93 16.06 1.15 32.93
C GLY A 93 15.11 2.33 33.12
N VAL A 94 13.84 2.13 33.43
CA VAL A 94 12.86 3.23 33.63
C VAL A 94 12.35 3.26 35.06
N HIS A 95 11.91 4.44 35.50
CA HIS A 95 11.14 4.57 36.73
C HIS A 95 9.72 4.13 36.44
N VAL A 96 9.23 3.21 37.26
CA VAL A 96 7.89 2.64 37.09
C VAL A 96 7.09 2.93 38.34
N TRP A 97 6.03 3.70 38.18
CA TRP A 97 5.04 3.91 39.22
C TRP A 97 3.89 2.97 39.02
N ARG A 98 3.50 2.24 40.06
CA ARG A 98 2.33 1.36 40.05
C ARG A 98 1.37 1.65 41.18
N LEU A 99 0.10 1.79 40.84
CA LEU A 99 -1.00 1.89 41.79
C LEU A 99 -2.03 0.82 41.47
N GLN A 100 -2.33 -0.05 42.43
CA GLN A 100 -3.46 -0.96 42.33
C GLN A 100 -4.66 -0.34 43.04
N VAL A 101 -5.82 -0.39 42.41
CA VAL A 101 -7.10 0.06 42.95
C VAL A 101 -8.06 -1.13 42.94
N ASP A 102 -8.45 -1.57 44.14
CA ASP A 102 -9.39 -2.66 44.36
C ASP A 102 -10.78 -2.07 44.62
N CYS A 103 -11.76 -2.45 43.78
CA CYS A 103 -13.13 -1.96 43.81
C CYS A 103 -14.10 -3.12 44.05
N PRO A 104 -14.39 -3.47 45.33
CA PRO A 104 -15.29 -4.57 45.64
C PRO A 104 -16.67 -4.39 45.01
N ASN A 105 -17.19 -5.47 44.41
CA ASN A 105 -18.46 -5.53 43.68
C ASN A 105 -18.53 -4.71 42.37
N ALA A 106 -17.42 -4.12 41.90
CA ALA A 106 -17.35 -3.58 40.55
C ALA A 106 -17.20 -4.71 39.52
N LEU A 107 -17.90 -4.62 38.39
CA LEU A 107 -17.74 -5.47 37.22
C LEU A 107 -16.69 -4.91 36.25
N ASN A 108 -16.60 -3.59 36.18
CA ASN A 108 -15.63 -2.85 35.39
C ASN A 108 -15.26 -1.55 36.11
N ILE A 109 -14.13 -0.97 35.71
CA ILE A 109 -13.59 0.24 36.32
C ILE A 109 -13.18 1.20 35.21
N SER A 110 -13.44 2.50 35.42
CA SER A 110 -12.86 3.59 34.65
C SER A 110 -12.27 4.64 35.58
N PHE A 111 -11.36 5.45 35.04
CA PHE A 111 -10.65 6.48 35.79
C PHE A 111 -10.81 7.82 35.10
N MET A 112 -11.00 8.87 35.89
CA MET A 112 -10.80 10.24 35.44
C MET A 112 -9.56 10.82 36.06
N LEU A 113 -8.78 11.48 35.20
CA LEU A 113 -7.61 12.22 35.58
C LEU A 113 -7.90 13.70 35.38
N SER A 114 -8.12 14.43 36.47
CA SER A 114 -8.14 15.90 36.47
C SER A 114 -6.81 16.52 36.06
N ARG A 115 -5.70 15.77 36.19
CA ARG A 115 -4.37 16.16 35.72
C ARG A 115 -3.71 14.99 34.97
N PHE A 116 -3.31 15.24 33.73
CA PHE A 116 -2.57 14.35 32.86
C PHE A 116 -1.65 15.20 31.97
N ILE A 117 -0.38 15.29 32.38
CA ILE A 117 0.69 15.93 31.61
C ILE A 117 1.87 14.97 31.62
N LEU A 118 2.10 14.30 30.49
CA LEU A 118 3.23 13.39 30.35
C LEU A 118 4.36 14.04 29.53
N PRO A 119 5.64 13.84 29.92
CA PRO A 119 6.80 14.19 29.10
C PRO A 119 6.94 13.23 27.92
N LYS A 120 7.82 13.57 26.97
CA LYS A 120 7.92 12.88 25.65
C LYS A 120 8.20 11.37 25.72
N GLU A 121 8.88 10.91 26.75
CA GLU A 121 9.34 9.51 26.90
C GLU A 121 8.52 8.73 27.93
N ALA A 122 7.41 9.30 28.39
CA ALA A 122 6.61 8.70 29.43
C ALA A 122 5.31 8.09 28.89
N GLU A 123 4.92 6.99 29.51
CA GLU A 123 3.78 6.18 29.08
C GLU A 123 2.92 5.82 30.29
N LEU A 124 1.60 5.83 30.13
CA LEU A 124 0.65 5.32 31.11
C LEU A 124 -0.13 4.15 30.52
N TYR A 125 -0.19 3.05 31.28
CA TYR A 125 -1.01 1.89 31.01
C TYR A 125 -2.01 1.67 32.14
N VAL A 126 -3.16 1.08 31.81
CA VAL A 126 -4.10 0.55 32.80
C VAL A 126 -4.41 -0.89 32.42
N TYR A 127 -4.35 -1.80 33.39
CA TYR A 127 -4.63 -3.21 33.14
C TYR A 127 -5.31 -3.88 34.34
N ASN A 128 -6.08 -4.93 34.08
CA ASN A 128 -6.72 -5.69 35.15
C ASN A 128 -5.68 -6.49 35.95
N ALA A 129 -5.93 -6.74 37.24
CA ALA A 129 -4.97 -7.46 38.10
C ALA A 129 -4.64 -8.88 37.59
N GLN A 130 -5.52 -9.48 36.78
CA GLN A 130 -5.31 -10.78 36.14
C GLN A 130 -4.36 -10.73 34.93
N ARG A 131 -3.96 -9.53 34.47
CA ARG A 131 -3.10 -9.30 33.29
C ARG A 131 -3.65 -9.95 32.00
N THR A 132 -4.97 -9.90 31.81
CA THR A 132 -5.63 -10.45 30.61
C THR A 132 -6.04 -9.36 29.62
N ALA A 133 -6.20 -8.12 30.07
CA ALA A 133 -6.56 -6.99 29.23
C ALA A 133 -5.91 -5.69 29.74
N TYR A 134 -5.58 -4.78 28.83
CA TYR A 134 -5.04 -3.46 29.14
C TYR A 134 -5.48 -2.42 28.11
N ILE A 135 -5.37 -1.15 28.50
CA ILE A 135 -5.45 0.04 27.64
C ILE A 135 -4.18 0.88 27.82
N GLY A 136 -3.80 1.63 26.79
CA GLY A 136 -2.51 2.33 26.67
C GLY A 136 -1.61 1.70 25.58
N SER A 137 -0.42 2.23 25.28
CA SER A 137 0.25 3.35 25.96
C SER A 137 -0.47 4.69 25.74
N PHE A 138 -0.78 5.38 26.84
CA PHE A 138 -1.13 6.80 26.79
C PHE A 138 0.15 7.61 26.98
N THR A 139 0.38 8.57 26.09
CA THR A 139 1.65 9.31 26.01
C THR A 139 1.39 10.81 26.05
N ARG A 140 2.45 11.61 25.89
CA ARG A 140 2.35 13.08 25.75
C ARG A 140 1.41 13.52 24.62
N GLU A 141 1.24 12.71 23.59
CA GLU A 141 0.32 12.95 22.48
C GLU A 141 -1.14 13.01 22.97
N ASN A 142 -1.45 12.47 24.16
CA ASN A 142 -2.75 12.59 24.81
C ASN A 142 -2.87 13.79 25.76
N ASN A 143 -1.83 14.63 25.91
CA ASN A 143 -1.93 15.87 26.68
C ASN A 143 -2.92 16.81 25.98
N LYS A 144 -3.88 17.33 26.74
CA LYS A 144 -4.93 18.24 26.23
C LYS A 144 -4.78 19.64 26.83
N ASP A 145 -5.35 20.63 26.17
CA ASP A 145 -5.34 22.03 26.65
C ASP A 145 -5.96 22.21 28.03
N TRP A 146 -6.93 21.36 28.40
CA TRP A 146 -7.54 21.36 29.74
C TRP A 146 -6.80 20.48 30.75
N GLU A 147 -5.70 19.86 30.34
CA GLU A 147 -4.73 19.15 31.16
C GLU A 147 -5.24 17.90 31.88
N GLY A 148 -6.38 17.33 31.51
CA GLY A 148 -6.83 16.04 32.04
C GLY A 148 -7.20 15.02 30.95
N LEU A 149 -7.56 13.82 31.41
CA LEU A 149 -7.85 12.67 30.54
C LEU A 149 -8.86 11.72 31.20
N SER A 150 -9.88 11.32 30.46
CA SER A 150 -10.75 10.21 30.88
C SER A 150 -10.27 8.92 30.24
N LEU A 151 -10.02 7.90 31.06
CA LEU A 151 -9.58 6.60 30.60
C LEU A 151 -10.80 5.73 30.27
N GLY A 152 -10.66 4.89 29.24
CA GLY A 152 -11.69 3.92 28.89
C GLY A 152 -11.96 2.91 30.00
N ILE A 153 -13.12 2.26 29.93
CA ILE A 153 -13.54 1.18 30.81
C ILE A 153 -12.73 -0.09 30.53
N LEU A 154 -12.31 -0.77 31.61
CA LEU A 154 -11.74 -2.11 31.60
C LEU A 154 -12.53 -3.04 32.52
N ASP A 155 -12.68 -4.29 32.12
CA ASP A 155 -13.36 -5.30 32.94
C ASP A 155 -12.48 -5.81 34.08
N GLY A 156 -13.11 -5.93 35.25
CA GLY A 156 -12.48 -6.40 36.48
C GLY A 156 -12.86 -5.54 37.68
N SER A 157 -12.69 -6.11 38.87
CA SER A 157 -12.86 -5.45 40.17
C SER A 157 -11.55 -4.95 40.76
N SER A 158 -10.45 -5.07 40.03
CA SER A 158 -9.12 -4.63 40.47
C SER A 158 -8.30 -4.21 39.25
N MET A 159 -7.83 -2.98 39.27
CA MET A 159 -7.04 -2.38 38.18
C MET A 159 -5.69 -1.92 38.69
N ILE A 160 -4.70 -1.98 37.82
CA ILE A 160 -3.38 -1.43 38.06
C ILE A 160 -3.14 -0.33 37.02
N LEU A 161 -2.82 0.86 37.50
CA LEU A 161 -2.22 1.91 36.70
C LEU A 161 -0.71 1.76 36.78
N GLU A 162 -0.05 1.76 35.62
CA GLU A 162 1.39 1.64 35.51
C GLU A 162 1.90 2.78 34.63
N TYR A 163 2.63 3.70 35.26
CA TYR A 163 3.23 4.87 34.63
C TYR A 163 4.74 4.67 34.53
N HIS A 164 5.30 4.85 33.35
CA HIS A 164 6.74 4.75 33.10
C HIS A 164 7.27 6.13 32.79
N GLU A 165 8.44 6.45 33.34
CA GLU A 165 9.20 7.60 32.91
C GLU A 165 10.68 7.28 32.86
N SER A 166 11.37 7.82 31.86
CA SER A 166 12.82 7.71 31.80
C SER A 166 13.45 8.46 32.99
N PRO A 167 14.66 8.09 33.42
CA PRO A 167 15.41 8.89 34.40
C PRO A 167 15.53 10.37 34.01
N ALA A 168 15.56 10.67 32.71
CA ALA A 168 15.58 12.03 32.15
C ALA A 168 14.41 12.88 32.62
N SER A 169 13.23 12.27 32.65
CA SER A 169 11.97 12.92 32.88
C SER A 169 11.38 12.58 34.24
N TYR A 170 12.18 11.97 35.13
CA TYR A 170 11.72 11.56 36.45
C TYR A 170 11.17 12.74 37.24
N GLY A 171 9.90 12.64 37.66
CA GLY A 171 9.18 13.70 38.35
C GLY A 171 8.71 14.87 37.46
N MET A 172 8.87 14.79 36.14
CA MET A 172 8.27 15.76 35.20
C MET A 172 6.82 15.42 34.84
N GLY A 173 6.42 14.15 35.00
CA GLY A 173 5.04 13.73 34.81
C GLY A 173 4.10 14.27 35.89
N GLU A 174 2.89 14.63 35.49
CA GLU A 174 1.82 15.00 36.40
C GLU A 174 0.58 14.15 36.11
N ILE A 175 0.21 13.29 37.06
CA ILE A 175 -1.02 12.50 37.06
C ILE A 175 -1.76 12.77 38.36
N GLU A 176 -3.03 13.18 38.29
CA GLU A 176 -3.97 13.24 39.42
C GLU A 176 -5.25 12.52 39.01
N ILE A 177 -5.46 11.34 39.58
CA ILE A 177 -6.74 10.63 39.51
C ILE A 177 -7.65 11.28 40.56
N ASP A 178 -8.73 11.90 40.10
CA ASP A 178 -9.71 12.56 40.95
C ASP A 178 -11.02 11.76 41.06
N GLN A 179 -11.27 10.84 40.13
CA GLN A 179 -12.41 9.93 40.21
C GLN A 179 -12.03 8.50 39.79
N VAL A 180 -12.49 7.54 40.59
CA VAL A 180 -12.57 6.12 40.23
C VAL A 180 -14.03 5.77 40.09
N VAL A 181 -14.44 5.21 38.95
CA VAL A 181 -15.83 4.81 38.74
C VAL A 181 -15.96 3.32 38.84
N HIS A 182 -16.84 2.87 39.73
CA HIS A 182 -17.18 1.46 39.89
C HIS A 182 -18.38 1.14 39.01
N GLY A 183 -18.16 0.51 37.87
CA GLY A 183 -19.23 0.00 37.02
C GLY A 183 -19.83 -1.26 37.63
N TYR A 184 -21.14 -1.29 37.82
CA TYR A 184 -21.90 -2.45 38.31
C TYR A 184 -22.82 -3.06 37.25
N ARG A 185 -22.83 -2.48 36.05
CA ARG A 185 -23.41 -3.07 34.83
C ARG A 185 -22.27 -3.21 33.81
N SER A 186 -22.09 -4.40 33.25
CA SER A 186 -20.99 -4.70 32.32
C SER A 186 -21.27 -4.15 30.92
N LEU A 187 -20.24 -3.77 30.16
CA LEU A 187 -20.33 -3.51 28.71
C LEU A 187 -20.00 -4.72 27.84
N LEU A 188 -19.26 -5.68 28.39
CA LEU A 188 -18.46 -6.62 27.62
C LEU A 188 -18.83 -8.09 27.86
N ASN A 189 -19.90 -8.32 28.62
CA ASN A 189 -20.47 -9.62 28.96
C ASN A 189 -19.46 -10.59 29.61
N HIS A 190 -19.58 -10.72 30.94
CA HIS A 190 -19.30 -11.98 31.61
C HIS A 190 -20.59 -12.48 32.26
N GLN A 191 -21.15 -13.53 31.64
CA GLN A 191 -22.34 -14.27 32.07
C GLN A 191 -22.25 -14.83 33.51
N ASP A 192 -21.04 -14.83 34.09
CA ASP A 192 -20.74 -15.41 35.40
C ASP A 192 -20.88 -14.43 36.58
N ALA A 193 -21.01 -13.12 36.35
CA ALA A 193 -21.00 -12.09 37.41
C ALA A 193 -22.37 -11.47 37.73
N VAL A 194 -23.42 -11.93 37.08
CA VAL A 194 -24.75 -11.32 37.19
C VAL A 194 -25.55 -11.99 38.31
N LEU A 195 -25.97 -11.20 39.30
CA LEU A 195 -26.98 -11.62 40.29
C LEU A 195 -28.21 -12.16 39.53
N ALA A 196 -28.79 -13.26 40.01
CA ALA A 196 -29.92 -13.95 39.37
C ALA A 196 -31.12 -13.04 38.99
N GLU A 197 -31.21 -11.85 39.60
CA GLU A 197 -32.22 -10.83 39.30
C GLU A 197 -31.96 -10.04 38.00
N MET A 198 -30.71 -9.88 37.54
CA MET A 198 -30.44 -9.22 36.25
C MET A 198 -30.44 -10.21 35.07
N ALA A 199 -30.28 -11.51 35.32
CA ALA A 199 -30.38 -12.55 34.29
C ALA A 199 -31.78 -12.62 33.64
N ASP A 200 -32.84 -12.28 34.38
CA ASP A 200 -34.22 -12.24 33.88
C ASP A 200 -34.51 -11.01 32.98
N ARG A 201 -33.64 -9.99 32.99
CA ARG A 201 -33.78 -8.76 32.17
C ARG A 201 -32.94 -8.80 30.89
N MET A 202 -32.05 -9.78 30.72
CA MET A 202 -31.13 -9.87 29.59
C MET A 202 -31.77 -10.59 28.39
N GLY A 203 -31.75 -9.95 27.22
CA GLY A 203 -31.96 -10.64 25.95
C GLY A 203 -30.75 -11.50 25.56
N PRO A 204 -30.78 -12.21 24.41
CA PRO A 204 -29.65 -12.98 23.89
C PRO A 204 -28.41 -12.12 23.58
N PHE A 205 -28.48 -10.78 23.68
CA PHE A 205 -27.38 -9.88 23.43
C PHE A 205 -27.12 -8.96 24.63
N GLY A 206 -26.04 -9.24 25.36
CA GLY A 206 -25.28 -8.33 26.22
C GLY A 206 -26.01 -7.72 27.41
N ASN A 207 -26.84 -6.70 27.20
CA ASN A 207 -27.65 -6.03 28.23
C ASN A 207 -29.03 -5.59 27.74
N SER A 208 -29.26 -5.60 26.43
CA SER A 208 -30.49 -5.08 25.83
C SER A 208 -31.56 -6.17 25.71
N GLY A 209 -32.83 -5.77 25.61
CA GLY A 209 -33.95 -6.69 25.46
C GLY A 209 -33.89 -7.52 24.17
N ALA A 210 -34.55 -8.69 24.17
CA ALA A 210 -34.37 -9.71 23.13
C ALA A 210 -34.95 -9.40 21.75
N CYS A 211 -35.74 -8.34 21.65
CA CYS A 211 -36.29 -7.87 20.38
C CYS A 211 -35.36 -6.93 19.61
N ASN A 212 -34.28 -6.44 20.24
CA ASN A 212 -33.27 -5.61 19.58
C ASN A 212 -32.49 -6.41 18.54
N ILE A 213 -32.07 -5.75 17.46
CA ILE A 213 -31.43 -6.38 16.31
C ILE A 213 -29.99 -5.87 16.22
N ASN A 214 -29.01 -6.76 16.26
CA ASN A 214 -27.60 -6.38 16.03
C ASN A 214 -27.45 -5.72 14.66
N VAL A 215 -26.68 -4.63 14.58
CA VAL A 215 -26.53 -3.87 13.32
C VAL A 215 -25.93 -4.69 12.17
N ASN A 216 -25.22 -5.78 12.47
CA ASN A 216 -24.65 -6.70 11.48
C ASN A 216 -25.53 -7.92 11.16
N CYS A 217 -26.81 -7.89 11.55
CA CYS A 217 -27.82 -8.81 11.04
C CYS A 217 -28.19 -8.48 9.57
N THR A 218 -29.01 -9.33 8.96
CA THR A 218 -29.47 -9.18 7.57
C THR A 218 -30.18 -7.85 7.33
N GLU A 219 -30.94 -7.40 8.32
CA GLU A 219 -31.71 -6.16 8.31
C GLU A 219 -30.80 -4.92 8.21
N GLY A 220 -29.61 -4.97 8.81
CA GLY A 220 -28.65 -3.86 8.80
C GLY A 220 -27.69 -3.86 7.60
N GLN A 221 -27.80 -4.81 6.66
CA GLN A 221 -26.93 -4.83 5.47
C GLN A 221 -27.02 -3.56 4.61
N PRO A 222 -28.17 -2.90 4.44
CA PRO A 222 -28.23 -1.61 3.75
C PRO A 222 -27.58 -0.46 4.52
N TRP A 223 -27.32 -0.62 5.82
CA TRP A 223 -26.95 0.46 6.75
C TRP A 223 -25.49 0.39 7.21
N GLN A 224 -24.63 -0.26 6.42
CA GLN A 224 -23.23 -0.51 6.79
C GLN A 224 -22.37 0.76 6.80
N THR A 225 -22.80 1.82 6.12
CA THR A 225 -22.09 3.10 6.09
C THR A 225 -22.48 3.96 7.28
N GLU A 226 -23.78 4.15 7.51
CA GLU A 226 -24.32 5.02 8.54
C GLU A 226 -23.95 4.51 9.93
N LYS A 227 -23.92 3.18 10.14
CA LYS A 227 -23.50 2.61 11.42
C LYS A 227 -22.09 3.05 11.84
N ARG A 228 -21.19 3.39 10.90
CA ARG A 228 -19.81 3.82 11.22
C ARG A 228 -19.74 5.25 11.76
N SER A 229 -20.84 6.00 11.66
CA SER A 229 -20.99 7.30 12.32
C SER A 229 -21.37 7.17 13.79
N VAL A 230 -22.05 6.09 14.16
CA VAL A 230 -22.66 5.91 15.49
C VAL A 230 -21.64 5.37 16.48
N ALA A 231 -21.58 6.01 17.65
CA ALA A 231 -20.72 5.61 18.76
C ALA A 231 -21.47 5.58 20.10
N LEU A 232 -21.04 4.67 20.97
CA LEU A 232 -21.47 4.62 22.37
C LEU A 232 -20.74 5.73 23.15
N ILE A 233 -21.48 6.51 23.93
CA ILE A 233 -20.94 7.54 24.81
C ILE A 233 -20.90 6.99 26.23
N VAL A 234 -19.73 7.09 26.85
CA VAL A 234 -19.55 6.93 28.29
C VAL A 234 -19.37 8.30 28.91
N ASN A 235 -20.44 8.82 29.49
CA ASN A 235 -20.47 10.12 30.14
C ASN A 235 -19.90 9.98 31.54
N GLY A 236 -18.71 10.56 31.75
CA GLY A 236 -18.07 10.58 33.06
C GLY A 236 -17.88 9.18 33.67
N GLY A 237 -17.69 8.15 32.84
CA GLY A 237 -17.46 6.79 33.33
C GLY A 237 -18.65 6.15 34.06
N SER A 238 -19.80 6.82 34.19
CA SER A 238 -20.89 6.43 35.09
C SER A 238 -22.26 6.29 34.42
N ALA A 239 -22.45 6.86 33.23
CA ALA A 239 -23.69 6.74 32.47
C ALA A 239 -23.46 6.56 30.95
N TYR A 240 -24.46 5.99 30.27
CA TYR A 240 -24.46 5.79 28.82
C TYR A 240 -25.45 6.68 28.10
N CYS A 241 -25.01 7.14 26.92
CA CYS A 241 -25.85 7.67 25.86
C CYS A 241 -25.30 7.19 24.50
N THR A 242 -25.95 7.57 23.42
CA THR A 242 -25.50 7.34 22.05
C THR A 242 -25.35 8.69 21.32
N GLY A 243 -24.55 8.71 20.27
CA GLY A 243 -24.55 9.81 19.31
C GLY A 243 -23.96 9.39 17.97
N ALA A 244 -23.81 10.34 17.07
CA ALA A 244 -23.22 10.10 15.76
C ALA A 244 -22.36 11.26 15.27
N LEU A 245 -21.28 10.93 14.55
CA LEU A 245 -20.55 11.90 13.75
C LEU A 245 -21.45 12.45 12.64
N ILE A 246 -21.41 13.77 12.43
CA ILE A 246 -22.26 14.46 11.47
C ILE A 246 -21.41 15.32 10.53
N ASN A 247 -21.71 15.24 9.23
CA ASN A 247 -21.00 15.96 8.19
C ASN A 247 -21.34 17.46 8.19
N ASN A 248 -20.50 18.28 7.57
CA ASN A 248 -20.73 19.71 7.36
C ASN A 248 -20.47 20.08 5.90
N THR A 249 -20.97 21.23 5.44
CA THR A 249 -20.90 21.62 4.02
C THR A 249 -19.48 21.84 3.48
N ALA A 250 -18.45 21.88 4.32
CA ALA A 250 -17.06 21.90 3.88
C ALA A 250 -16.50 20.50 3.57
N ASN A 251 -17.18 19.41 3.98
CA ASN A 251 -16.74 18.03 3.78
C ASN A 251 -15.28 17.81 4.23
N ASP A 252 -14.93 18.32 5.41
CA ASP A 252 -13.55 18.42 5.89
C ASP A 252 -13.19 17.41 6.99
N GLY A 253 -14.13 16.56 7.39
CA GLY A 253 -13.92 15.59 8.47
C GLY A 253 -13.78 16.21 9.87
N THR A 254 -14.18 17.47 10.07
CA THR A 254 -14.25 18.06 11.41
C THR A 254 -15.15 17.19 12.30
N PRO A 255 -14.68 16.68 13.46
CA PRO A 255 -15.36 15.66 14.26
C PRO A 255 -16.53 16.23 15.08
N TYR A 256 -17.51 16.80 14.37
CA TYR A 256 -18.79 17.18 14.96
C TYR A 256 -19.61 15.93 15.29
N PHE A 257 -20.16 15.89 16.49
CA PHE A 257 -20.84 14.75 17.08
C PHE A 257 -22.17 15.19 17.65
N LEU A 258 -23.26 14.66 17.09
CA LEU A 258 -24.64 14.92 17.48
C LEU A 258 -25.06 13.96 18.60
N THR A 259 -25.70 14.48 19.64
CA THR A 259 -26.33 13.69 20.71
C THR A 259 -27.51 14.47 21.31
N ALA A 260 -28.12 13.96 22.37
CA ALA A 260 -29.25 14.59 23.05
C ALA A 260 -28.80 15.62 24.09
N ASN A 261 -29.57 16.70 24.25
CA ASN A 261 -29.31 17.74 25.25
C ASN A 261 -29.47 17.20 26.68
N HIS A 262 -30.44 16.33 26.95
CA HIS A 262 -30.57 15.73 28.29
C HIS A 262 -29.42 14.78 28.66
N CYS A 263 -28.60 14.36 27.68
CA CYS A 263 -27.38 13.59 27.93
C CYS A 263 -26.21 14.47 28.42
N ILE A 264 -26.32 15.79 28.31
CA ILE A 264 -25.18 16.69 28.49
C ILE A 264 -24.78 16.82 29.96
N GLY A 265 -23.49 16.60 30.18
CA GLY A 265 -22.75 16.91 31.39
C GLY A 265 -21.51 17.72 31.01
N THR A 266 -20.33 17.12 31.13
CA THR A 266 -19.05 17.74 30.74
C THR A 266 -18.40 16.94 29.60
N PRO A 267 -18.67 17.24 28.32
CA PRO A 267 -18.16 16.43 27.21
C PRO A 267 -16.64 16.24 27.14
N ASN A 268 -15.85 17.12 27.78
CA ASN A 268 -14.40 16.97 27.91
C ASN A 268 -13.99 15.70 28.70
N THR A 269 -14.86 15.18 29.56
CA THR A 269 -14.61 13.98 30.39
C THR A 269 -15.22 12.71 29.80
N TRP A 270 -15.77 12.77 28.59
CA TRP A 270 -16.46 11.62 27.98
C TRP A 270 -15.49 10.70 27.24
N VAL A 271 -15.89 9.45 27.04
CA VAL A 271 -15.23 8.51 26.13
C VAL A 271 -16.24 8.04 25.09
N TYR A 272 -15.86 8.09 23.82
CA TYR A 272 -16.68 7.73 22.65
C TYR A 272 -16.13 6.44 22.05
N TYR A 273 -16.92 5.38 22.04
CA TYR A 273 -16.52 4.07 21.51
C TYR A 273 -17.08 3.85 20.11
N PHE A 274 -16.20 3.91 19.13
CA PHE A 274 -16.52 3.62 17.73
C PHE A 274 -16.48 2.13 17.46
N ASN A 275 -17.27 1.69 16.48
CA ASN A 275 -17.35 0.29 16.06
C ASN A 275 -17.60 -0.70 17.22
N HIS A 276 -18.22 -0.24 18.31
CA HIS A 276 -18.64 -1.10 19.42
C HIS A 276 -19.87 -1.94 19.02
N GLU A 277 -19.65 -2.92 18.16
CA GLU A 277 -20.70 -3.72 17.57
C GLU A 277 -20.31 -5.20 17.51
N SER A 278 -21.32 -6.06 17.54
CA SER A 278 -21.08 -7.50 17.36
C SER A 278 -20.69 -7.79 15.91
N SER A 279 -19.64 -8.60 15.73
CA SER A 279 -19.19 -9.07 14.41
C SER A 279 -20.18 -10.04 13.75
N THR A 280 -21.15 -10.56 14.50
CA THR A 280 -22.18 -11.48 14.00
C THR A 280 -23.57 -11.04 14.44
N CYS A 281 -24.61 -11.55 13.77
CA CYS A 281 -25.99 -11.27 14.19
C CYS A 281 -26.31 -11.80 15.60
N ALA A 282 -25.60 -12.80 16.09
CA ALA A 282 -25.87 -13.44 17.38
C ALA A 282 -24.93 -13.03 18.53
N GLY A 283 -23.89 -12.24 18.26
CA GLY A 283 -22.88 -11.88 19.27
C GLY A 283 -23.32 -10.77 20.21
N SER A 284 -22.56 -10.62 21.29
CA SER A 284 -22.84 -9.69 22.40
C SER A 284 -21.61 -8.91 22.86
N THR A 285 -20.54 -8.94 22.06
CA THR A 285 -19.28 -8.25 22.36
C THR A 285 -18.84 -7.45 21.15
N GLY A 286 -18.19 -6.32 21.41
CA GLY A 286 -17.64 -5.43 20.40
C GLY A 286 -16.33 -4.82 20.87
N PRO A 287 -15.49 -4.30 19.95
CA PRO A 287 -14.27 -3.58 20.28
C PRO A 287 -14.51 -2.45 21.30
N THR A 288 -13.56 -2.27 22.22
CA THR A 288 -13.49 -1.13 23.16
C THR A 288 -12.18 -0.36 23.06
N ASN A 289 -11.25 -0.85 22.23
CA ASN A 289 -9.97 -0.22 21.96
C ASN A 289 -10.05 0.86 20.86
N GLN A 290 -11.20 1.04 20.22
CA GLN A 290 -11.45 2.11 19.25
C GLN A 290 -12.23 3.24 19.92
N SER A 291 -11.53 4.02 20.74
CA SER A 291 -12.15 5.09 21.53
C SER A 291 -11.45 6.43 21.39
N ILE A 292 -12.22 7.50 21.63
CA ILE A 292 -11.74 8.88 21.72
C ILE A 292 -12.17 9.42 23.07
N SER A 293 -11.29 10.11 23.79
CA SER A 293 -11.66 10.83 25.01
C SER A 293 -11.79 12.33 24.75
N GLY A 294 -12.84 12.92 25.30
CA GLY A 294 -13.08 14.35 25.37
C GLY A 294 -13.72 14.95 24.13
N GLY A 295 -14.43 16.04 24.35
CA GLY A 295 -15.03 16.87 23.33
C GLY A 295 -15.49 18.21 23.91
N THR A 296 -15.52 19.23 23.07
CA THR A 296 -16.00 20.57 23.43
C THR A 296 -17.47 20.70 23.06
N LEU A 297 -18.31 21.08 24.01
CA LEU A 297 -19.70 21.42 23.74
C LEU A 297 -19.76 22.68 22.86
N LEU A 298 -20.38 22.59 21.68
CA LEU A 298 -20.52 23.71 20.75
C LEU A 298 -21.86 24.43 20.91
N VAL A 299 -22.95 23.66 20.95
CA VAL A 299 -24.32 24.16 21.12
C VAL A 299 -25.21 23.07 21.70
N GLN A 300 -26.16 23.45 22.53
CA GLN A 300 -27.24 22.58 22.98
C GLN A 300 -28.54 23.37 23.13
N ASN A 301 -29.68 22.72 22.97
CA ASN A 301 -30.96 23.36 23.17
C ASN A 301 -32.09 22.37 23.51
N GLY A 302 -32.87 22.69 24.55
CA GLY A 302 -34.04 21.91 24.94
C GLY A 302 -35.22 21.97 23.97
N GLY A 303 -35.30 22.98 23.08
CA GLY A 303 -36.41 23.13 22.12
C GLY A 303 -36.50 22.03 21.05
N SER A 304 -35.44 21.23 20.90
CA SER A 304 -35.43 19.99 20.11
C SER A 304 -34.58 18.92 20.79
N ASP A 305 -34.28 19.09 22.09
CA ASP A 305 -33.40 18.25 22.88
C ASP A 305 -32.09 17.81 22.19
N PHE A 306 -31.44 18.70 21.44
CA PHE A 306 -30.21 18.37 20.71
C PHE A 306 -28.99 19.00 21.36
N ALA A 307 -27.85 18.33 21.20
CA ALA A 307 -26.54 18.89 21.49
C ALA A 307 -25.54 18.52 20.39
N LEU A 308 -24.67 19.47 20.07
CA LEU A 308 -23.57 19.31 19.13
C LEU A 308 -22.26 19.53 19.86
N ILE A 309 -21.36 18.58 19.71
CA ILE A 309 -20.04 18.53 20.35
C ILE A 309 -18.99 18.46 19.24
N GLN A 310 -17.82 19.06 19.44
CA GLN A 310 -16.63 18.75 18.64
C GLN A 310 -15.72 17.84 19.45
N LEU A 311 -15.42 16.63 18.95
CA LEU A 311 -14.50 15.74 19.66
C LEU A 311 -13.12 16.39 19.79
N SER A 312 -12.43 16.13 20.90
CA SER A 312 -11.09 16.69 21.15
C SER A 312 -10.05 16.21 20.14
N THR A 313 -10.34 15.12 19.43
CA THR A 313 -9.50 14.66 18.34
C THR A 313 -10.31 14.01 17.24
N THR A 314 -9.86 14.16 16.00
CA THR A 314 -10.41 13.45 14.85
C THR A 314 -10.15 11.94 15.00
N PRO A 315 -11.17 11.08 14.84
CA PRO A 315 -10.96 9.64 14.83
C PRO A 315 -9.93 9.23 13.77
N PRO A 316 -8.98 8.33 14.09
CA PRO A 316 -7.99 7.85 13.13
C PRO A 316 -8.64 7.18 11.92
N ALA A 317 -7.98 7.27 10.75
CA ALA A 317 -8.45 6.59 9.54
C ALA A 317 -8.64 5.07 9.74
N SER A 318 -7.85 4.45 10.62
CA SER A 318 -7.98 3.02 10.97
C SER A 318 -9.30 2.65 11.65
N PHE A 319 -10.03 3.61 12.23
CA PHE A 319 -11.38 3.36 12.74
C PHE A 319 -12.41 3.30 11.61
N ASN A 320 -12.07 3.77 10.40
CA ASN A 320 -12.95 3.78 9.24
C ASN A 320 -14.33 4.42 9.54
N VAL A 321 -14.33 5.56 10.23
CA VAL A 321 -15.56 6.24 10.62
C VAL A 321 -16.26 6.90 9.44
N GLU A 322 -17.57 7.11 9.56
CA GLU A 322 -18.37 7.90 8.62
C GLU A 322 -18.92 9.14 9.33
N TYR A 323 -19.02 10.25 8.62
CA TYR A 323 -19.72 11.46 9.05
C TYR A 323 -21.07 11.46 8.37
N ALA A 324 -22.13 11.18 9.12
CA ALA A 324 -23.45 11.03 8.54
C ALA A 324 -23.95 12.32 7.87
N GLY A 325 -24.64 12.16 6.74
CA GLY A 325 -25.38 13.25 6.11
C GLY A 325 -26.57 13.69 6.96
N TRP A 326 -27.22 14.79 6.58
CA TRP A 326 -28.37 15.34 7.30
C TRP A 326 -29.38 15.99 6.36
N ASP A 327 -30.65 16.04 6.81
CA ASP A 327 -31.75 16.74 6.15
C ASP A 327 -32.41 17.71 7.14
N ASN A 328 -32.28 19.02 6.86
CA ASN A 328 -32.87 20.10 7.64
C ASN A 328 -34.14 20.69 7.01
N SER A 329 -34.66 20.11 5.92
CA SER A 329 -35.82 20.64 5.18
C SER A 329 -37.11 20.63 6.00
N GLY A 330 -37.19 19.73 6.98
CA GLY A 330 -38.39 19.49 7.79
C GLY A 330 -39.49 18.72 7.05
N THR A 331 -39.20 18.19 5.86
CA THR A 331 -40.09 17.30 5.11
C THR A 331 -40.30 16.01 5.90
N SER A 332 -41.56 15.55 6.00
CA SER A 332 -41.85 14.26 6.62
C SER A 332 -41.23 13.13 5.79
N PRO A 333 -40.38 12.27 6.38
CA PRO A 333 -39.80 11.14 5.67
C PRO A 333 -40.86 10.04 5.48
N THR A 334 -40.64 9.12 4.54
CA THR A 334 -41.57 8.01 4.28
C THR A 334 -41.37 6.83 5.23
N SER A 335 -40.17 6.69 5.75
CA SER A 335 -39.72 5.68 6.69
C SER A 335 -38.58 6.25 7.51
N ALA A 336 -38.26 5.63 8.64
CA ALA A 336 -37.15 6.04 9.47
C ALA A 336 -36.42 4.84 10.08
N VAL A 337 -35.12 5.00 10.32
CA VAL A 337 -34.27 3.95 10.93
C VAL A 337 -33.46 4.55 12.07
N GLY A 338 -33.47 3.88 13.22
CA GLY A 338 -32.63 4.22 14.35
C GLY A 338 -31.43 3.28 14.44
N ILE A 339 -30.23 3.81 14.67
CA ILE A 339 -29.02 3.02 14.96
C ILE A 339 -28.47 3.49 16.31
N HIS A 340 -28.39 2.59 17.29
CA HIS A 340 -28.26 3.00 18.69
C HIS A 340 -27.56 1.98 19.59
N HIS A 341 -27.23 2.37 20.82
CA HIS A 341 -26.70 1.49 21.88
C HIS A 341 -27.70 1.36 23.05
N PRO A 342 -28.69 0.45 22.96
CA PRO A 342 -29.66 0.24 24.03
C PRO A 342 -29.00 -0.40 25.24
N SER A 343 -29.25 0.15 26.43
CA SER A 343 -28.70 -0.33 27.70
C SER A 343 -27.17 -0.49 27.67
N GLY A 344 -26.48 0.42 26.95
CA GLY A 344 -25.02 0.38 26.76
C GLY A 344 -24.51 -0.83 25.98
N ASP A 345 -25.39 -1.63 25.38
CA ASP A 345 -25.03 -2.85 24.64
C ASP A 345 -24.36 -2.54 23.30
N VAL A 346 -23.86 -3.59 22.63
CA VAL A 346 -23.36 -3.51 21.25
C VAL A 346 -24.40 -2.89 20.32
N LYS A 347 -23.92 -2.18 19.29
CA LYS A 347 -24.75 -1.40 18.37
C LYS A 347 -25.91 -2.21 17.76
N LYS A 348 -27.11 -1.63 17.85
CA LYS A 348 -28.36 -2.18 17.33
C LYS A 348 -28.99 -1.28 16.27
N ILE A 349 -30.00 -1.82 15.59
CA ILE A 349 -30.79 -1.14 14.58
C ILE A 349 -32.29 -1.42 14.76
N CYS A 350 -33.13 -0.40 14.53
CA CYS A 350 -34.58 -0.49 14.57
C CYS A 350 -35.22 0.26 13.38
N PHE A 351 -36.40 -0.20 12.94
CA PHE A 351 -37.03 0.23 11.68
C PHE A 351 -38.46 0.68 11.89
N GLN A 352 -38.77 1.85 11.32
CA GLN A 352 -40.10 2.41 11.17
C GLN A 352 -40.43 2.50 9.67
N ASN A 353 -41.40 1.74 9.19
CA ASN A 353 -41.76 1.67 7.77
C ASN A 353 -42.87 2.67 7.37
N ASN A 354 -43.45 3.38 8.34
CA ASN A 354 -44.41 4.44 8.13
C ASN A 354 -43.79 5.82 8.33
N ALA A 355 -44.45 6.86 7.81
CA ALA A 355 -44.00 8.23 8.02
C ALA A 355 -44.12 8.64 9.51
N PRO A 356 -43.03 9.04 10.16
CA PRO A 356 -43.06 9.73 11.46
C PRO A 356 -43.96 10.96 11.41
N THR A 357 -44.64 11.24 12.52
CA THR A 357 -45.52 12.42 12.64
C THR A 357 -44.84 13.54 13.41
N ILE A 358 -45.25 14.79 13.21
CA ILE A 358 -44.71 15.93 13.97
C ILE A 358 -45.52 16.09 15.25
N ASN A 359 -44.84 16.22 16.39
CA ASN A 359 -45.45 16.46 17.69
C ASN A 359 -44.59 17.41 18.55
N ASN A 360 -45.09 17.79 19.72
CA ASN A 360 -44.34 18.51 20.74
C ASN A 360 -44.40 17.72 22.06
N THR A 361 -43.24 17.47 22.68
CA THR A 361 -43.13 16.68 23.91
C THR A 361 -42.15 17.37 24.84
N GLY A 362 -42.56 17.66 26.08
CA GLY A 362 -41.71 18.35 27.05
C GLY A 362 -41.28 19.77 26.63
N GLY A 363 -41.95 20.38 25.65
CA GLY A 363 -41.54 21.64 25.04
C GLY A 363 -40.57 21.50 23.86
N ALA A 364 -40.11 20.28 23.55
CA ALA A 364 -39.29 19.98 22.38
C ALA A 364 -40.16 19.62 21.17
N ASP A 365 -39.79 20.13 19.99
CA ASP A 365 -40.40 19.73 18.72
C ASP A 365 -39.77 18.43 18.21
N VAL A 366 -40.61 17.40 18.03
CA VAL A 366 -40.16 16.02 17.83
C VAL A 366 -40.80 15.35 16.61
N TRP A 367 -40.06 14.41 16.02
CA TRP A 367 -40.61 13.31 15.25
C TRP A 367 -41.16 12.28 16.21
N TRP A 368 -42.43 11.92 16.02
CA TRP A 368 -43.14 10.92 16.79
C TRP A 368 -43.22 9.61 16.01
N ILE A 369 -42.62 8.57 16.59
CA ILE A 369 -42.66 7.19 16.12
C ILE A 369 -43.72 6.49 16.97
N ASP A 370 -44.86 6.16 16.40
CA ASP A 370 -45.98 5.56 17.12
C ASP A 370 -45.68 4.14 17.62
N SER A 371 -44.98 3.36 16.80
CA SER A 371 -44.42 2.06 17.12
C SER A 371 -43.33 1.68 16.11
N TRP A 372 -42.41 0.80 16.49
CA TRP A 372 -41.42 0.23 15.57
C TRP A 372 -41.95 -1.04 14.92
N GLU A 373 -41.68 -1.27 13.62
CA GLU A 373 -41.94 -2.56 12.98
C GLU A 373 -40.92 -3.61 13.42
N LEU A 374 -39.65 -3.21 13.56
CA LEU A 374 -38.54 -4.09 13.93
C LEU A 374 -37.62 -3.40 14.93
N GLY A 375 -37.16 -4.14 15.94
CA GLY A 375 -36.38 -3.57 17.04
C GLY A 375 -37.20 -2.60 17.90
N VAL A 376 -36.50 -1.94 18.83
CA VAL A 376 -36.97 -0.83 19.68
C VAL A 376 -35.75 0.00 20.09
N THR A 377 -35.96 1.06 20.84
CA THR A 377 -34.89 1.68 21.65
C THR A 377 -35.09 1.38 23.13
N GLU A 378 -34.04 1.51 23.93
CA GLU A 378 -34.04 1.35 25.39
C GLU A 378 -33.19 2.46 26.03
N PRO A 379 -33.26 2.70 27.36
CA PRO A 379 -32.36 3.64 28.04
C PRO A 379 -30.89 3.48 27.60
N GLY A 380 -30.17 4.59 27.40
CA GLY A 380 -28.82 4.59 26.81
C GLY A 380 -28.80 4.77 25.28
N SER A 381 -29.93 4.48 24.60
CA SER A 381 -30.10 4.83 23.18
C SER A 381 -30.22 6.34 22.96
N SER A 382 -30.42 7.12 24.02
CA SER A 382 -30.63 8.56 23.98
C SER A 382 -29.53 9.29 23.21
N GLY A 383 -29.92 10.20 22.32
CA GLY A 383 -29.01 10.91 21.42
C GLY A 383 -28.64 10.15 20.14
N SER A 384 -29.06 8.89 19.98
CA SER A 384 -28.85 8.15 18.72
C SER A 384 -29.54 8.83 17.53
N PRO A 385 -28.94 8.78 16.33
CA PRO A 385 -29.53 9.37 15.13
C PRO A 385 -30.79 8.62 14.66
N LEU A 386 -31.75 9.39 14.15
CA LEU A 386 -32.82 8.90 13.29
C LEU A 386 -32.48 9.26 11.85
N PHE A 387 -32.42 8.25 10.99
CA PHE A 387 -32.17 8.40 9.56
C PHE A 387 -33.47 8.35 8.76
N ASP A 388 -33.55 9.12 7.68
CA ASP A 388 -34.63 9.04 6.68
C ASP A 388 -34.40 7.92 5.65
N GLN A 389 -35.32 7.78 4.70
CA GLN A 389 -35.19 6.84 3.57
C GLN A 389 -33.99 7.10 2.64
N ASN A 390 -33.34 8.26 2.76
CA ASN A 390 -32.15 8.63 1.98
C ASN A 390 -30.87 8.52 2.81
N HIS A 391 -30.95 7.92 4.01
CA HIS A 391 -29.82 7.69 4.92
C HIS A 391 -29.22 8.98 5.51
N ARG A 392 -30.05 10.02 5.66
CA ARG A 392 -29.65 11.30 6.27
C ARG A 392 -30.27 11.45 7.65
N ILE A 393 -29.50 12.01 8.57
CA ILE A 393 -29.99 12.34 9.91
C ILE A 393 -31.10 13.39 9.80
N ILE A 394 -32.25 13.07 10.39
CA ILE A 394 -33.42 13.96 10.52
C ILE A 394 -33.75 14.29 11.98
N GLY A 395 -33.04 13.69 12.93
CA GLY A 395 -33.21 13.93 14.35
C GLY A 395 -32.35 13.03 15.22
N GLN A 396 -32.46 13.21 16.54
CA GLN A 396 -31.76 12.40 17.54
C GLN A 396 -32.71 11.98 18.67
N LEU A 397 -32.53 10.79 19.24
CA LEU A 397 -33.47 10.22 20.21
C LEU A 397 -33.55 11.10 21.46
N TYR A 398 -34.75 11.56 21.79
CA TYR A 398 -35.03 12.27 23.03
C TYR A 398 -35.58 11.30 24.09
N GLY A 399 -36.59 10.50 23.75
CA GLY A 399 -37.16 9.56 24.72
C GLY A 399 -38.31 8.73 24.16
N GLY A 400 -39.07 8.11 25.07
CA GLY A 400 -40.19 7.25 24.68
C GLY A 400 -40.41 6.03 25.57
N ALA A 401 -41.48 5.31 25.27
CA ALA A 401 -41.94 4.13 26.02
C ALA A 401 -41.70 2.81 25.27
N ALA A 402 -41.14 2.83 24.06
CA ALA A 402 -40.77 1.61 23.33
C ALA A 402 -39.81 0.76 24.18
N ALA A 403 -40.05 -0.54 24.22
CA ALA A 403 -39.19 -1.50 24.93
C ALA A 403 -39.48 -2.91 24.41
N CYS A 404 -38.60 -3.86 24.71
CA CYS A 404 -38.89 -5.25 24.43
C CYS A 404 -39.90 -5.83 25.42
N ASN A 405 -40.80 -6.67 24.92
CA ASN A 405 -41.65 -7.56 25.69
C ASN A 405 -41.32 -9.00 25.28
N GLY A 406 -40.29 -9.56 25.91
CA GLY A 406 -39.65 -10.79 25.42
C GLY A 406 -38.92 -10.53 24.09
N SER A 407 -39.17 -11.36 23.08
CA SER A 407 -38.53 -11.27 21.75
C SER A 407 -39.28 -10.39 20.76
N VAL A 408 -40.30 -9.66 21.20
CA VAL A 408 -41.07 -8.72 20.34
C VAL A 408 -41.07 -7.34 20.96
N ASN A 409 -41.34 -6.31 20.15
CA ASN A 409 -41.55 -4.96 20.67
C ASN A 409 -42.86 -4.88 21.49
N ASN A 410 -42.95 -3.91 22.40
CA ASN A 410 -44.15 -3.64 23.20
C ASN A 410 -45.19 -2.75 22.49
N GLY A 411 -44.99 -2.43 21.21
CA GLY A 411 -45.87 -1.56 20.42
C GLY A 411 -46.04 -0.14 20.98
N GLN A 412 -45.08 0.35 21.77
CA GLN A 412 -45.09 1.72 22.30
C GLN A 412 -44.18 2.65 21.47
N TYR A 413 -44.36 3.94 21.72
CA TYR A 413 -43.79 5.02 20.94
C TYR A 413 -42.37 5.41 21.36
N ASP A 414 -41.64 6.03 20.44
CA ASP A 414 -40.45 6.84 20.69
C ASP A 414 -40.61 8.22 20.06
N TYR A 415 -39.78 9.16 20.50
CA TYR A 415 -39.74 10.50 19.93
C TYR A 415 -38.31 11.04 19.83
N TYR A 416 -38.04 11.68 18.69
CA TYR A 416 -36.73 12.18 18.31
C TYR A 416 -36.80 13.68 18.09
N GLY A 417 -35.86 14.44 18.65
CA GLY A 417 -35.74 15.87 18.39
C GLY A 417 -35.58 16.16 16.90
N ARG A 418 -36.37 17.08 16.35
CA ARG A 418 -36.35 17.35 14.90
C ARG A 418 -35.12 18.15 14.50
N PHE A 419 -34.29 17.59 13.63
CA PHE A 419 -33.05 18.24 13.20
C PHE A 419 -33.28 19.57 12.46
N ASN A 420 -34.37 19.70 11.70
CA ASN A 420 -34.74 20.99 11.07
C ASN A 420 -35.02 22.10 12.10
N VAL A 421 -35.42 21.75 13.33
CA VAL A 421 -35.60 22.70 14.43
C VAL A 421 -34.25 23.00 15.08
N SER A 422 -33.44 21.96 15.34
CA SER A 422 -32.05 22.08 15.80
C SER A 422 -31.21 23.01 14.93
N TRP A 423 -31.45 22.99 13.61
CA TRP A 423 -30.81 23.87 12.62
C TRP A 423 -30.96 25.35 12.96
N GLY A 424 -32.18 25.79 13.28
CA GLY A 424 -32.50 27.17 13.68
C GLY A 424 -32.11 27.50 15.12
N LEU A 425 -31.82 26.49 15.93
CA LEU A 425 -31.39 26.63 17.33
C LEU A 425 -29.86 26.66 17.50
N GLY A 426 -29.12 26.72 16.39
CA GLY A 426 -27.67 27.01 16.36
C GLY A 426 -26.81 25.95 15.68
N ALA A 427 -27.35 24.78 15.32
CA ALA A 427 -26.57 23.74 14.64
C ALA A 427 -26.00 24.21 13.29
N SER A 428 -26.75 25.06 12.57
CA SER A 428 -26.36 25.62 11.27
C SER A 428 -25.03 26.39 11.29
N GLN A 429 -24.65 26.99 12.41
CA GLN A 429 -23.39 27.75 12.55
C GLN A 429 -22.15 26.87 12.34
N TYR A 430 -22.26 25.58 12.63
CA TYR A 430 -21.17 24.62 12.55
C TYR A 430 -21.30 23.68 11.35
N LEU A 431 -22.54 23.36 10.96
CA LEU A 431 -22.81 22.37 9.92
C LEU A 431 -22.97 22.97 8.51
N ASP A 432 -23.18 24.29 8.38
CA ASP A 432 -23.06 25.03 7.13
C ASP A 432 -22.06 26.20 7.26
N PRO A 433 -20.77 25.92 7.56
CA PRO A 433 -19.77 26.96 7.78
C PRO A 433 -19.48 27.80 6.52
N LEU A 434 -19.84 27.27 5.34
CA LEU A 434 -19.69 27.94 4.06
C LEU A 434 -20.94 28.76 3.67
N ASN A 435 -22.00 28.74 4.49
CA ASN A 435 -23.27 29.44 4.26
C ASN A 435 -23.82 29.16 2.85
N THR A 436 -23.82 27.88 2.46
CA THR A 436 -24.30 27.36 1.19
C THR A 436 -25.82 27.41 1.09
N GLY A 437 -26.53 27.35 2.23
CA GLY A 437 -27.99 27.33 2.29
C GLY A 437 -28.63 26.03 1.78
N VAL A 438 -27.86 24.95 1.65
CA VAL A 438 -28.42 23.64 1.26
C VAL A 438 -29.30 23.08 2.39
N SER A 439 -30.40 22.44 2.00
CA SER A 439 -31.31 21.81 2.97
C SER A 439 -30.95 20.36 3.30
N THR A 440 -30.08 19.75 2.50
CA THR A 440 -29.65 18.36 2.64
C THR A 440 -28.18 18.23 2.29
N LEU A 441 -27.48 17.34 2.98
CA LEU A 441 -26.10 16.95 2.70
C LEU A 441 -25.96 15.43 2.89
N ASP A 442 -25.20 14.77 2.01
CA ASP A 442 -24.89 13.34 2.13
C ASP A 442 -23.69 13.10 3.04
N SER A 443 -23.39 11.83 3.32
CA SER A 443 -22.31 11.46 4.23
C SER A 443 -20.92 11.79 3.69
N TYR A 444 -19.92 11.85 4.56
CA TYR A 444 -18.51 12.00 4.20
C TYR A 444 -17.67 10.94 4.92
N PRO A 445 -16.67 10.32 4.28
CA PRO A 445 -16.15 10.62 2.94
C PRO A 445 -16.89 9.93 1.79
N THR A 446 -17.82 9.03 2.08
CA THR A 446 -18.33 8.13 1.03
C THR A 446 -19.42 8.73 0.15
N ASN A 447 -20.04 9.86 0.52
CA ASN A 447 -21.26 10.38 -0.13
C ASN A 447 -22.29 9.25 -0.30
N ALA A 448 -22.50 8.45 0.75
CA ALA A 448 -23.41 7.32 0.70
C ALA A 448 -24.83 7.83 0.44
N VAL A 449 -25.39 7.36 -0.68
CA VAL A 449 -26.79 7.52 -1.06
C VAL A 449 -27.26 6.10 -1.37
N PRO A 450 -28.47 5.68 -0.95
CA PRO A 450 -28.95 4.33 -1.22
C PRO A 450 -28.90 3.97 -2.71
N GLY A 451 -28.23 2.85 -3.02
CA GLY A 451 -27.98 2.42 -4.39
C GLY A 451 -26.82 3.13 -5.09
N MET A 452 -26.07 3.98 -4.39
CA MET A 452 -24.82 4.57 -4.85
C MET A 452 -23.63 4.06 -4.03
N GLY A 453 -22.57 3.62 -4.68
CA GLY A 453 -21.38 3.04 -4.06
C GLY A 453 -20.36 2.69 -5.13
N CYS A 454 -19.19 2.17 -4.75
CA CYS A 454 -18.22 1.78 -5.77
C CYS A 454 -18.73 0.60 -6.60
N THR A 455 -19.02 0.83 -7.88
CA THR A 455 -19.50 -0.23 -8.79
C THR A 455 -18.37 -1.01 -9.48
N ASP A 456 -17.10 -0.65 -9.23
CA ASP A 456 -15.95 -1.31 -9.82
C ASP A 456 -15.59 -2.59 -9.04
N PRO A 457 -15.78 -3.80 -9.59
CA PRO A 457 -15.47 -5.07 -8.91
C PRO A 457 -13.97 -5.29 -8.64
N THR A 458 -13.10 -4.44 -9.18
CA THR A 458 -11.65 -4.48 -8.93
C THR A 458 -11.22 -3.55 -7.80
N ALA A 459 -12.06 -2.60 -7.39
CA ALA A 459 -11.79 -1.71 -6.27
C ALA A 459 -11.85 -2.46 -4.95
N CYS A 460 -10.98 -2.07 -4.01
CA CYS A 460 -10.93 -2.69 -2.68
C CYS A 460 -12.15 -2.37 -1.81
N ASN A 461 -12.92 -1.34 -2.18
CA ASN A 461 -14.19 -0.97 -1.56
C ASN A 461 -15.40 -1.21 -2.47
N TYR A 462 -15.31 -2.16 -3.41
CA TYR A 462 -16.41 -2.57 -4.26
C TYR A 462 -17.67 -2.90 -3.45
N ASP A 463 -18.79 -2.28 -3.83
CA ASP A 463 -20.11 -2.55 -3.29
C ASP A 463 -20.95 -3.29 -4.32
N PRO A 464 -21.21 -4.61 -4.14
CA PRO A 464 -22.02 -5.40 -5.06
C PRO A 464 -23.51 -5.02 -5.05
N THR A 465 -23.95 -4.17 -4.12
CA THR A 465 -25.31 -3.66 -4.02
C THR A 465 -25.47 -2.26 -4.61
N ALA A 466 -24.37 -1.60 -4.98
CA ALA A 466 -24.39 -0.32 -5.66
C ALA A 466 -24.97 -0.45 -7.08
N THR A 467 -25.94 0.40 -7.38
CA THR A 467 -26.58 0.51 -8.71
C THR A 467 -26.06 1.70 -9.52
N THR A 468 -25.36 2.63 -8.87
CA THR A 468 -24.79 3.85 -9.44
C THR A 468 -23.42 4.11 -8.81
N ASP A 469 -22.41 4.40 -9.61
CA ASP A 469 -21.08 4.78 -9.10
C ASP A 469 -21.14 6.18 -8.46
N ASN A 470 -20.70 6.32 -7.22
CA ASN A 470 -20.54 7.61 -6.54
C ASN A 470 -19.10 8.16 -6.61
N GLY A 471 -18.21 7.54 -7.38
CA GLY A 471 -16.81 7.93 -7.49
C GLY A 471 -15.97 7.58 -6.26
N SER A 472 -16.51 6.79 -5.33
CA SER A 472 -15.80 6.35 -4.13
C SER A 472 -14.81 5.23 -4.37
N CYS A 473 -14.73 4.68 -5.59
CA CYS A 473 -13.85 3.56 -5.90
C CYS A 473 -12.38 3.87 -5.56
N VAL A 474 -11.84 3.13 -4.59
CA VAL A 474 -10.44 3.19 -4.18
C VAL A 474 -9.76 1.86 -4.45
N GLN A 475 -8.46 1.93 -4.68
CA GLN A 475 -7.60 0.77 -4.88
C GLN A 475 -6.78 0.54 -3.60
N ASN A 476 -6.31 -0.68 -3.41
CA ASN A 476 -5.27 -0.91 -2.42
C ASN A 476 -4.02 -0.11 -2.85
N ASP A 477 -3.40 0.57 -1.90
CA ASP A 477 -2.08 1.14 -2.11
C ASP A 477 -1.01 0.03 -2.18
N ALA A 478 0.25 0.43 -2.36
CA ALA A 478 1.37 -0.51 -2.43
C ALA A 478 1.60 -1.28 -1.12
N CYS A 479 1.00 -0.85 -0.01
CA CYS A 479 1.01 -1.52 1.29
C CYS A 479 -0.20 -2.46 1.49
N GLY A 480 -1.08 -2.59 0.51
CA GLY A 480 -2.30 -3.40 0.63
C GLY A 480 -3.41 -2.72 1.42
N ILE A 481 -3.30 -1.42 1.71
CA ILE A 481 -4.30 -0.65 2.45
C ILE A 481 -5.26 -0.01 1.45
N CYS A 482 -6.55 -0.27 1.63
CA CYS A 482 -7.59 0.26 0.76
C CYS A 482 -7.68 1.79 0.88
N GLY A 483 -7.38 2.51 -0.19
CA GLY A 483 -7.33 3.98 -0.18
C GLY A 483 -6.14 4.58 0.60
N GLY A 484 -5.11 3.79 0.91
CA GLY A 484 -3.91 4.27 1.60
C GLY A 484 -3.01 5.16 0.73
N ASP A 485 -2.03 5.81 1.37
CA ASP A 485 -1.08 6.73 0.73
C ASP A 485 0.31 6.12 0.48
N GLY A 486 0.49 4.83 0.78
CA GLY A 486 1.74 4.09 0.57
C GLY A 486 2.82 4.29 1.64
N THR A 487 2.55 5.06 2.70
CA THR A 487 3.57 5.40 3.72
C THR A 487 3.74 4.35 4.81
N SER A 488 2.72 3.52 5.05
CA SER A 488 2.68 2.56 6.17
C SER A 488 3.64 1.38 6.04
N CYS A 489 4.22 1.18 4.85
CA CYS A 489 5.20 0.13 4.53
C CYS A 489 6.42 0.70 3.81
N SER A 490 6.68 2.00 3.98
CA SER A 490 7.78 2.73 3.36
C SER A 490 9.07 2.62 4.20
N GLY A 491 10.20 2.35 3.55
CA GLY A 491 11.53 2.25 4.17
C GLY A 491 12.56 1.71 3.16
N CYS A 492 13.82 1.52 3.55
CA CYS A 492 14.81 1.01 2.59
C CYS A 492 14.53 -0.46 2.22
N THR A 493 14.19 -0.72 0.96
CA THR A 493 13.86 -2.08 0.47
C THR A 493 15.04 -2.83 -0.15
N ASP A 494 16.21 -2.19 -0.29
CA ASP A 494 17.40 -2.80 -0.90
C ASP A 494 18.17 -3.65 0.13
N PRO A 495 18.17 -4.99 0.01
CA PRO A 495 18.87 -5.89 0.95
C PRO A 495 20.39 -5.75 0.92
N THR A 496 20.96 -5.02 -0.04
CA THR A 496 22.40 -4.72 -0.11
C THR A 496 22.76 -3.37 0.54
N SER A 497 21.77 -2.55 0.86
CA SER A 497 21.94 -1.31 1.60
C SER A 497 22.03 -1.60 3.10
N CYS A 498 22.90 -0.88 3.81
CA CYS A 498 23.19 -1.24 5.20
C CYS A 498 22.12 -0.76 6.21
N ASN A 499 21.18 0.06 5.77
CA ASN A 499 19.95 0.43 6.50
C ASN A 499 18.69 -0.27 5.96
N TYR A 500 18.84 -1.44 5.31
CA TYR A 500 17.74 -2.26 4.82
C TYR A 500 16.69 -2.54 5.92
N ASP A 501 15.43 -2.26 5.61
CA ASP A 501 14.27 -2.59 6.43
C ASP A 501 13.51 -3.79 5.81
N PRO A 502 13.54 -4.98 6.45
CA PRO A 502 12.84 -6.16 5.96
C PRO A 502 11.31 -6.08 6.04
N ALA A 503 10.75 -5.09 6.75
CA ALA A 503 9.31 -4.83 6.80
C ALA A 503 8.84 -3.84 5.73
N ALA A 504 9.75 -3.12 5.09
CA ALA A 504 9.44 -2.20 4.01
C ALA A 504 9.12 -2.95 2.72
N THR A 505 8.03 -2.55 2.07
CA THR A 505 7.66 -3.04 0.72
C THR A 505 7.64 -1.92 -0.31
N VAL A 506 7.75 -0.66 0.14
CA VAL A 506 7.87 0.54 -0.70
C VAL A 506 9.18 1.24 -0.35
N ASP A 507 10.02 1.52 -1.35
CA ASP A 507 11.25 2.30 -1.16
C ASP A 507 10.91 3.79 -1.00
N ASP A 508 11.31 4.38 0.13
CA ASP A 508 11.15 5.80 0.41
C ASP A 508 12.36 6.64 -0.01
N GLY A 509 13.37 6.00 -0.61
CA GLY A 509 14.63 6.64 -1.00
C GLY A 509 15.62 6.81 0.16
N SER A 510 15.35 6.20 1.32
CA SER A 510 16.27 6.21 2.46
C SER A 510 17.46 5.26 2.28
N CYS A 511 17.47 4.39 1.27
CA CYS A 511 18.55 3.40 1.08
C CYS A 511 19.95 4.03 0.93
N ILE A 512 20.87 3.59 1.79
CA ILE A 512 22.27 4.04 1.79
C ILE A 512 23.15 2.96 1.15
N GLY A 513 23.40 3.11 -0.16
CA GLY A 513 24.37 2.29 -0.89
C GLY A 513 25.81 2.60 -0.47
N ASN A 514 26.61 1.56 -0.18
CA ASN A 514 27.98 1.67 0.35
C ASN A 514 28.09 2.46 1.66
N GLY A 515 27.07 2.39 2.52
CA GLY A 515 27.09 3.02 3.83
C GLY A 515 28.23 2.50 4.72
N ILE A 516 28.78 3.41 5.52
CA ILE A 516 29.84 3.14 6.47
C ILE A 516 29.18 2.98 7.84
N GLU A 517 29.42 1.83 8.48
CA GLU A 517 28.99 1.65 9.87
C GLU A 517 29.87 2.48 10.80
N ILE A 518 29.23 3.32 11.60
CA ILE A 518 29.85 4.01 12.72
C ILE A 518 29.29 3.47 14.02
N THR A 519 30.16 3.38 15.01
CA THR A 519 29.81 2.98 16.37
C THR A 519 30.13 4.12 17.30
N PHE A 520 29.09 4.69 17.92
CA PHE A 520 29.25 5.58 19.05
C PHE A 520 29.27 4.74 20.32
N THR A 521 30.35 4.82 21.08
CA THR A 521 30.52 4.17 22.37
C THR A 521 30.74 5.23 23.43
N ILE A 522 30.04 5.12 24.56
CA ILE A 522 30.22 6.02 25.70
C ILE A 522 30.36 5.21 26.98
N LEU A 523 31.43 5.46 27.72
CA LEU A 523 31.55 5.12 29.12
C LEU A 523 30.97 6.29 29.91
N THR A 524 29.89 6.02 30.61
CA THR A 524 29.29 7.02 31.49
C THR A 524 30.16 7.28 32.72
N ASP A 525 30.02 8.47 33.28
CA ASP A 525 30.67 8.88 34.52
C ASP A 525 29.81 8.46 35.74
N ASN A 526 29.86 9.16 36.89
CA ASN A 526 28.97 8.81 38.00
C ASN A 526 27.55 9.38 37.84
N TYR A 527 27.34 10.29 36.88
CA TYR A 527 26.08 10.97 36.62
C TYR A 527 25.64 10.79 35.15
N PRO A 528 25.38 9.55 34.71
CA PRO A 528 24.99 9.24 33.33
C PRO A 528 23.68 9.93 32.85
N GLY A 529 22.81 10.30 33.79
CA GLY A 529 21.44 10.76 33.54
C GLY A 529 21.33 12.18 32.99
N GLU A 530 22.44 12.90 32.98
CA GLU A 530 22.54 14.22 32.38
C GLU A 530 23.28 14.22 31.05
N THR A 531 23.90 13.09 30.69
CA THR A 531 24.66 12.95 29.46
C THR A 531 23.76 12.52 28.31
N THR A 532 23.45 13.44 27.40
CA THR A 532 22.83 13.13 26.10
C THR A 532 23.83 13.34 24.99
N TRP A 533 23.58 12.74 23.83
CA TRP A 533 24.36 13.02 22.64
C TRP A 533 23.57 12.83 21.37
N SER A 534 24.03 13.49 20.32
CA SER A 534 23.55 13.32 18.96
C SER A 534 24.73 13.32 17.99
N ILE A 535 24.62 12.53 16.94
CA ILE A 535 25.43 12.63 15.74
C ILE A 535 24.55 13.22 14.65
N ASN A 536 24.97 14.35 14.12
CA ASN A 536 24.23 15.10 13.12
C ASN A 536 25.04 15.16 11.81
N ASP A 537 24.34 15.17 10.68
CA ASP A 537 24.96 15.44 9.39
C ASP A 537 25.24 16.93 9.18
N ALA A 538 25.88 17.27 8.06
CA ALA A 538 26.22 18.66 7.70
C ALA A 538 25.00 19.59 7.50
N THR A 539 23.78 19.05 7.41
CA THR A 539 22.52 19.82 7.32
C THR A 539 21.88 20.07 8.69
N GLY A 540 22.39 19.44 9.74
CA GLY A 540 21.84 19.47 11.10
C GLY A 540 20.83 18.36 11.37
N SER A 541 20.58 17.45 10.42
CA SER A 541 19.68 16.31 10.62
C SER A 541 20.32 15.31 11.58
N VAL A 542 19.55 14.84 12.56
CA VAL A 542 20.02 13.86 13.55
C VAL A 542 20.04 12.48 12.89
N ILE A 543 21.22 11.87 12.84
CA ILE A 543 21.45 10.52 12.31
C ILE A 543 21.20 9.48 13.39
N MET A 544 21.75 9.72 14.57
CA MET A 544 21.58 8.89 15.75
C MET A 544 21.77 9.75 17.00
N SER A 545 21.08 9.40 18.06
CA SER A 545 21.20 10.07 19.35
C SER A 545 21.06 9.06 20.47
N GLY A 546 21.53 9.42 21.64
CA GLY A 546 21.44 8.56 22.79
C GLY A 546 21.60 9.31 24.09
N GLY A 547 21.40 8.55 25.16
CA GLY A 547 21.18 9.12 26.46
C GLY A 547 19.81 9.81 26.57
N PRO A 548 19.50 10.32 27.75
CA PRO A 548 20.33 10.21 28.93
C PRO A 548 20.41 8.77 29.46
N TYR A 549 21.52 8.47 30.13
CA TYR A 549 21.86 7.11 30.52
C TYR A 549 21.59 6.85 32.00
N ASN A 550 21.49 5.59 32.37
CA ASN A 550 20.79 5.19 33.60
C ASN A 550 21.75 4.49 34.56
N THR A 551 22.93 4.10 34.10
CA THR A 551 23.92 3.34 34.88
C THR A 551 25.28 4.02 34.77
N ALA A 552 25.86 4.34 35.93
CA ALA A 552 27.17 4.95 36.06
C ALA A 552 28.28 3.97 35.67
N SER A 553 29.44 4.49 35.24
CA SER A 553 30.62 3.67 34.87
C SER A 553 30.30 2.52 33.91
N THR A 554 29.32 2.73 33.03
CA THR A 554 28.80 1.70 32.12
C THR A 554 29.06 2.11 30.69
N THR A 555 29.47 1.15 29.88
CA THR A 555 29.71 1.35 28.46
C THR A 555 28.45 1.06 27.67
N TYR A 556 27.92 2.06 26.97
CA TYR A 556 26.86 1.93 25.98
C TYR A 556 27.45 2.03 24.60
N SER A 557 26.86 1.33 23.64
CA SER A 557 27.27 1.37 22.25
C SER A 557 26.04 1.40 21.36
N GLN A 558 26.00 2.31 20.40
CA GLN A 558 25.00 2.34 19.34
C GLN A 558 25.72 2.39 17.98
N THR A 559 25.12 1.74 16.99
CA THR A 559 25.62 1.68 15.62
C THR A 559 24.64 2.36 14.68
N ALA A 560 25.15 3.13 13.73
CA ALA A 560 24.35 3.65 12.62
C ALA A 560 25.10 3.53 11.30
N CYS A 561 24.32 3.48 10.22
CA CYS A 561 24.81 3.52 8.87
C CYS A 561 24.81 4.95 8.34
N VAL A 562 25.96 5.40 7.84
CA VAL A 562 26.11 6.77 7.36
C VAL A 562 26.81 6.81 6.01
N ALA A 563 26.49 7.79 5.18
CA ALA A 563 27.24 8.03 3.94
C ALA A 563 28.66 8.54 4.25
N ALA A 564 29.60 8.39 3.32
CA ALA A 564 30.89 9.05 3.43
C ALA A 564 30.71 10.57 3.53
N GLY A 565 31.30 11.19 4.54
CA GLY A 565 31.00 12.56 4.89
C GLY A 565 31.52 12.92 6.28
N CYS A 566 31.32 14.19 6.64
CA CYS A 566 31.66 14.69 7.96
C CYS A 566 30.38 14.91 8.77
N TYR A 567 30.47 14.58 10.06
CA TYR A 567 29.39 14.58 11.02
C TYR A 567 29.84 15.29 12.29
N ASP A 568 28.88 15.86 13.00
CA ASP A 568 29.13 16.46 14.30
C ASP A 568 28.58 15.54 15.39
N VAL A 569 29.46 15.07 16.27
CA VAL A 569 29.03 14.46 17.53
C VAL A 569 28.92 15.57 18.56
N THR A 570 27.72 15.77 19.08
CA THR A 570 27.45 16.68 20.19
C THR A 570 27.11 15.85 21.41
N ILE A 571 27.81 16.08 22.50
CA ILE A 571 27.44 15.58 23.82
C ILE A 571 27.03 16.76 24.67
N ASN A 572 25.95 16.58 25.43
CA ASN A 572 25.46 17.56 26.39
C ASN A 572 25.42 16.93 27.78
N ASP A 573 25.73 17.75 28.76
CA ASP A 573 25.70 17.46 30.18
C ASP A 573 24.89 18.58 30.84
N SER A 574 23.71 18.23 31.34
CA SER A 574 22.72 19.23 31.76
C SER A 574 23.04 19.94 33.08
N PHE A 575 23.86 19.35 33.96
CA PHE A 575 24.29 19.96 35.22
C PHE A 575 25.55 20.81 35.04
N GLY A 576 26.36 20.51 34.03
CA GLY A 576 27.44 21.35 33.57
C GLY A 576 28.79 21.06 34.20
N ASP A 577 28.96 19.91 34.84
CA ASP A 577 30.24 19.42 35.35
C ASP A 577 30.92 18.41 34.43
N GLY A 578 30.17 17.89 33.44
CA GLY A 578 30.65 17.05 32.35
C GLY A 578 31.07 15.65 32.80
N ILE A 579 31.37 14.78 31.83
CA ILE A 579 31.55 13.35 32.11
C ILE A 579 32.95 12.95 32.62
N CYS A 580 33.88 13.90 32.79
CA CYS A 580 35.21 13.61 33.35
C CYS A 580 35.88 14.86 33.98
N CYS A 581 36.64 14.78 35.07
CA CYS A 581 37.05 13.59 35.84
C CYS A 581 36.88 13.73 37.36
N ALA A 582 36.36 14.86 37.82
CA ALA A 582 36.15 15.13 39.25
C ALA A 582 34.98 14.32 39.82
N TYR A 583 34.01 13.98 38.97
CA TYR A 583 32.74 13.36 39.35
C TYR A 583 32.49 12.02 38.64
N GLY A 584 33.51 11.40 38.04
CA GLY A 584 33.45 10.10 37.40
C GLY A 584 34.48 10.01 36.28
N THR A 585 34.83 8.81 35.80
CA THR A 585 35.79 8.64 34.70
C THR A 585 35.06 8.22 33.43
N GLY A 586 34.15 9.06 32.95
CA GLY A 586 33.43 8.86 31.69
C GLY A 586 34.24 9.36 30.49
N ASN A 587 33.93 8.82 29.32
CA ASN A 587 34.46 9.25 28.04
C ASN A 587 33.58 8.69 26.90
N TYR A 588 33.67 9.27 25.71
CA TYR A 588 33.05 8.70 24.52
C TYR A 588 34.07 8.47 23.42
N VAL A 589 33.73 7.58 22.50
CA VAL A 589 34.50 7.23 21.32
C VAL A 589 33.50 7.06 20.17
N VAL A 590 33.72 7.76 19.05
CA VAL A 590 33.13 7.34 17.78
C VAL A 590 34.18 6.54 17.04
N SER A 591 33.81 5.37 16.54
CA SER A 591 34.70 4.50 15.78
C SER A 591 34.04 4.02 14.49
N SER A 592 34.85 3.62 13.52
CA SER A 592 34.40 2.89 12.34
C SER A 592 35.41 1.79 12.03
N LEU A 593 34.91 0.59 11.70
CA LEU A 593 35.74 -0.60 11.46
C LEU A 593 36.78 -0.88 12.58
N GLY A 594 36.40 -0.60 13.83
CA GLY A 594 37.27 -0.77 15.01
C GLY A 594 38.36 0.30 15.18
N THR A 595 38.43 1.31 14.32
CA THR A 595 39.34 2.47 14.45
C THR A 595 38.60 3.64 15.10
N SER A 596 39.15 4.19 16.18
CA SER A 596 38.61 5.39 16.83
C SER A 596 38.81 6.62 15.93
N LEU A 597 37.73 7.30 15.59
CA LEU A 597 37.70 8.53 14.78
C LEU A 597 37.76 9.79 15.64
N VAL A 598 37.00 9.80 16.74
CA VAL A 598 37.01 10.86 17.75
C VAL A 598 36.85 10.25 19.14
N THR A 599 37.44 10.90 20.14
CA THR A 599 37.31 10.54 21.54
C THR A 599 37.26 11.82 22.35
N GLY A 600 36.38 11.88 23.34
CA GLY A 600 36.24 13.05 24.21
C GLY A 600 35.65 12.70 25.56
N GLY A 601 35.29 13.74 26.32
CA GLY A 601 34.73 13.59 27.66
C GLY A 601 35.18 14.63 28.69
N GLN A 602 36.02 15.60 28.31
CA GLN A 602 36.38 16.73 29.17
C GLN A 602 35.70 18.02 28.69
N PHE A 603 34.52 18.29 29.23
CA PHE A 603 33.74 19.50 28.95
C PHE A 603 32.92 19.85 30.19
N THR A 604 32.19 20.98 30.15
CA THR A 604 31.27 21.37 31.24
C THR A 604 29.84 21.00 30.86
N THR A 605 29.20 21.77 29.98
CA THR A 605 27.78 21.59 29.62
C THR A 605 27.55 20.96 28.26
N THR A 606 28.45 21.19 27.31
CA THR A 606 28.36 20.61 25.97
C THR A 606 29.74 20.53 25.32
N GLU A 607 29.92 19.53 24.48
CA GLU A 607 31.05 19.38 23.57
C GLU A 607 30.52 18.96 22.21
N THR A 608 30.84 19.74 21.17
CA THR A 608 30.61 19.35 19.79
C THR A 608 31.94 19.14 19.10
N THR A 609 32.16 17.95 18.55
CA THR A 609 33.36 17.62 17.80
C THR A 609 32.98 17.10 16.42
N ASN A 610 33.65 17.62 15.40
CA ASN A 610 33.50 17.14 14.04
C ASN A 610 34.39 15.92 13.80
N PHE A 611 33.86 14.90 13.10
CA PHE A 611 34.62 13.77 12.61
C PHE A 611 34.18 13.42 11.18
N CYS A 612 35.08 12.85 10.38
CA CYS A 612 34.76 12.43 9.03
C CYS A 612 34.96 10.93 8.89
N VAL A 613 34.01 10.29 8.21
CA VAL A 613 34.16 8.92 7.73
C VAL A 613 34.42 8.94 6.25
N THR A 614 35.43 8.20 5.83
CA THR A 614 35.76 8.00 4.42
C THR A 614 35.64 6.53 4.12
N SER A 615 35.26 6.19 2.89
CA SER A 615 35.16 4.80 2.43
C SER A 615 36.52 4.08 2.32
N ALA A 616 37.61 4.67 2.83
CA ALA A 616 38.96 4.14 2.70
C ALA A 616 39.24 3.11 3.80
N VAL A 617 38.89 1.85 3.52
CA VAL A 617 39.62 0.73 4.09
C VAL A 617 41.06 0.87 3.61
N ASP A 618 42.03 0.82 4.52
CA ASP A 618 43.44 0.75 4.13
C ASP A 618 43.69 -0.59 3.43
N VAL A 619 43.69 -0.59 2.09
CA VAL A 619 43.92 -1.78 1.28
C VAL A 619 45.40 -1.79 0.87
N PRO A 620 46.24 -2.70 1.41
CA PRO A 620 47.63 -2.81 0.99
C PRO A 620 47.71 -3.40 -0.41
N GLY A 621 48.40 -2.73 -1.33
CA GLY A 621 48.58 -3.20 -2.72
C GLY A 621 49.45 -2.24 -3.52
N CYS A 622 49.72 -2.55 -4.78
CA CYS A 622 50.50 -1.64 -5.62
C CYS A 622 49.67 -0.40 -5.99
N VAL A 623 50.12 0.79 -5.60
CA VAL A 623 49.45 2.08 -5.88
C VAL A 623 49.98 2.78 -7.14
N ASP A 624 51.03 2.25 -7.78
CA ASP A 624 51.59 2.82 -9.00
C ASP A 624 50.78 2.39 -10.22
N VAL A 625 50.06 3.34 -10.83
CA VAL A 625 49.26 3.14 -12.05
C VAL A 625 50.06 2.60 -13.25
N ALA A 626 51.39 2.71 -13.23
CA ALA A 626 52.26 2.19 -14.27
C ALA A 626 52.63 0.71 -14.08
N ALA A 627 52.29 0.09 -12.95
CA ALA A 627 52.57 -1.31 -12.68
C ALA A 627 51.48 -2.25 -13.23
N CYS A 628 51.89 -3.43 -13.69
CA CYS A 628 51.02 -4.48 -14.21
C CYS A 628 50.06 -5.07 -13.16
N ASN A 629 50.40 -5.00 -11.88
CA ASN A 629 49.54 -5.40 -10.77
C ASN A 629 49.03 -4.19 -9.97
N TYR A 630 48.93 -3.01 -10.62
CA TYR A 630 48.26 -1.86 -10.05
C TYR A 630 46.89 -2.25 -9.51
N ASN A 631 46.66 -1.95 -8.24
CA ASN A 631 45.38 -2.18 -7.61
C ASN A 631 44.69 -0.82 -7.39
N PRO A 632 43.64 -0.47 -8.15
CA PRO A 632 42.95 0.81 -8.01
C PRO A 632 42.21 0.99 -6.68
N SER A 633 42.04 -0.09 -5.89
CA SER A 633 41.50 0.01 -4.54
C SER A 633 42.57 0.13 -3.46
N ALA A 634 43.86 -0.02 -3.80
CA ALA A 634 44.95 0.09 -2.84
C ALA A 634 45.17 1.56 -2.43
N THR A 635 45.20 1.81 -1.12
CA THR A 635 45.46 3.15 -0.54
C THR A 635 46.84 3.25 0.10
N ILE A 636 47.51 2.11 0.32
CA ILE A 636 48.87 2.01 0.88
C ILE A 636 49.72 1.09 0.01
N ASP A 637 50.88 1.59 -0.44
CA ASP A 637 51.88 0.79 -1.16
C ASP A 637 52.54 -0.24 -0.25
N ASN A 638 52.42 -1.52 -0.59
CA ASN A 638 53.05 -2.63 0.12
C ASN A 638 54.36 -3.10 -0.51
N GLY A 639 54.88 -2.39 -1.53
CA GLY A 639 56.14 -2.68 -2.19
C GLY A 639 56.10 -3.85 -3.18
N THR A 640 54.90 -4.30 -3.59
CA THR A 640 54.73 -5.47 -4.48
C THR A 640 54.54 -5.13 -5.97
N CYS A 641 54.72 -3.87 -6.39
CA CYS A 641 54.54 -3.44 -7.78
C CYS A 641 55.41 -4.24 -8.78
N ASN A 642 54.78 -4.81 -9.80
CA ASN A 642 55.38 -5.59 -10.88
C ASN A 642 55.21 -4.84 -12.21
N TYR A 643 56.30 -4.62 -12.95
CA TYR A 643 56.27 -3.84 -14.21
C TYR A 643 56.52 -4.68 -15.47
N THR A 644 56.58 -6.01 -15.34
CA THR A 644 57.04 -6.89 -16.42
C THR A 644 56.00 -7.93 -16.85
N SER A 645 54.99 -8.20 -16.03
CA SER A 645 54.02 -9.28 -16.32
C SER A 645 52.96 -8.95 -17.37
N CYS A 646 52.87 -7.69 -17.80
CA CYS A 646 51.95 -7.19 -18.82
C CYS A 646 52.67 -6.55 -20.01
N ALA A 647 53.97 -6.86 -20.16
CA ALA A 647 54.78 -6.42 -21.28
C ALA A 647 54.66 -7.44 -22.44
N GLY A 648 54.38 -6.95 -23.65
CA GLY A 648 54.19 -7.74 -24.86
C GLY A 648 53.82 -6.85 -26.04
N CYS A 649 53.53 -7.42 -27.22
CA CYS A 649 53.16 -6.61 -28.38
C CYS A 649 51.76 -5.98 -28.22
N THR A 650 51.69 -4.64 -28.13
CA THR A 650 50.42 -3.90 -27.95
C THR A 650 49.78 -3.44 -29.26
N ASN A 651 50.45 -3.60 -30.41
CA ASN A 651 49.93 -3.17 -31.70
C ASN A 651 48.88 -4.16 -32.23
N THR A 652 47.61 -3.78 -32.22
CA THR A 652 46.48 -4.60 -32.70
C THR A 652 46.58 -5.05 -34.16
N ASN A 653 47.43 -4.41 -34.96
CA ASN A 653 47.67 -4.78 -36.36
C ASN A 653 48.90 -5.68 -36.56
N ALA A 654 49.54 -6.13 -35.48
CA ALA A 654 50.65 -7.08 -35.53
C ALA A 654 50.15 -8.53 -35.45
N CYS A 655 50.87 -9.45 -36.10
CA CYS A 655 50.54 -10.87 -36.14
C CYS A 655 50.67 -11.54 -34.76
N ASN A 656 51.57 -11.05 -33.91
CA ASN A 656 51.75 -11.51 -32.53
C ASN A 656 51.17 -10.54 -31.49
N TYR A 657 50.15 -9.76 -31.87
CA TYR A 657 49.43 -8.91 -30.93
C TYR A 657 49.00 -9.71 -29.69
N ASP A 658 49.42 -9.24 -28.52
CA ASP A 658 48.99 -9.78 -27.23
C ASP A 658 47.90 -8.88 -26.66
N PRO A 659 46.63 -9.33 -26.65
CA PRO A 659 45.53 -8.53 -26.12
C PRO A 659 45.61 -8.30 -24.60
N THR A 660 46.51 -8.99 -23.90
CA THR A 660 46.74 -8.82 -22.46
C THR A 660 47.91 -7.88 -22.15
N ALA A 661 48.72 -7.53 -23.15
CA ALA A 661 49.82 -6.60 -22.98
C ALA A 661 49.29 -5.15 -22.89
N THR A 662 49.76 -4.41 -21.89
CA THR A 662 49.49 -2.97 -21.73
C THR A 662 50.75 -2.13 -21.87
N ILE A 663 51.92 -2.78 -21.89
CA ILE A 663 53.24 -2.16 -22.10
C ILE A 663 53.86 -2.78 -23.35
N ASP A 664 54.20 -1.96 -24.35
CA ASP A 664 54.91 -2.44 -25.55
C ASP A 664 56.36 -2.79 -25.22
N ASP A 665 56.73 -4.05 -25.42
CA ASP A 665 58.10 -4.53 -25.24
C ASP A 665 58.93 -4.48 -26.53
N GLY A 666 58.35 -3.99 -27.63
CA GLY A 666 58.99 -3.84 -28.93
C GLY A 666 59.04 -5.13 -29.76
N THR A 667 58.29 -6.17 -29.37
CA THR A 667 58.30 -7.48 -30.06
C THR A 667 57.28 -7.62 -31.21
N CYS A 668 56.52 -6.58 -31.56
CA CYS A 668 55.50 -6.66 -32.61
C CYS A 668 56.05 -7.02 -34.01
N GLU A 669 55.49 -8.08 -34.63
CA GLU A 669 55.79 -8.52 -36.00
C GLU A 669 54.58 -8.43 -36.94
N THR A 670 54.79 -8.20 -38.24
CA THR A 670 53.69 -7.94 -39.21
C THR A 670 53.73 -8.83 -40.47
N LEU A 671 54.75 -9.68 -40.62
CA LEU A 671 54.99 -10.39 -41.88
C LEU A 671 54.43 -11.82 -41.91
N SER A 672 54.33 -12.49 -40.77
CA SER A 672 54.04 -13.93 -40.68
C SER A 672 52.61 -14.31 -41.07
N CYS A 673 51.66 -13.37 -40.99
CA CYS A 673 50.23 -13.57 -41.24
C CYS A 673 49.71 -12.79 -42.47
N SER A 674 50.62 -12.36 -43.36
CA SER A 674 50.31 -11.60 -44.56
C SER A 674 50.13 -12.48 -45.81
N GLY A 675 48.99 -12.39 -46.49
CA GLY A 675 48.63 -13.17 -47.69
C GLY A 675 47.38 -12.62 -48.39
N CYS A 676 46.79 -13.33 -49.35
CA CYS A 676 45.54 -12.88 -49.97
C CYS A 676 44.34 -13.23 -49.08
N THR A 677 43.65 -12.22 -48.55
CA THR A 677 42.52 -12.43 -47.61
C THR A 677 41.14 -12.27 -48.23
N ILE A 678 41.02 -12.09 -49.56
CA ILE A 678 39.74 -11.89 -50.23
C ILE A 678 39.09 -13.25 -50.54
N PRO A 679 38.00 -13.63 -49.86
CA PRO A 679 37.31 -14.88 -50.16
C PRO A 679 36.77 -14.85 -51.59
N GLY A 680 37.15 -15.84 -52.41
CA GLY A 680 36.79 -15.92 -53.83
C GLY A 680 37.87 -15.47 -54.81
N ALA A 681 39.01 -14.92 -54.34
CA ALA A 681 40.21 -14.81 -55.17
C ALA A 681 40.79 -16.19 -55.48
N CYS A 682 41.39 -16.38 -56.65
CA CYS A 682 41.94 -17.67 -57.07
C CYS A 682 43.10 -18.13 -56.18
N ASN A 683 43.83 -17.21 -55.56
CA ASN A 683 44.93 -17.48 -54.64
C ASN A 683 44.59 -17.10 -53.18
N TYR A 684 43.31 -17.14 -52.80
CA TYR A 684 42.89 -16.90 -51.42
C TYR A 684 43.63 -17.81 -50.42
N ASP A 685 44.25 -17.19 -49.41
CA ASP A 685 44.92 -17.87 -48.31
C ASP A 685 44.06 -17.75 -47.04
N PRO A 686 43.43 -18.84 -46.59
CA PRO A 686 42.57 -18.81 -45.41
C PRO A 686 43.32 -18.60 -44.09
N THR A 687 44.65 -18.65 -44.09
CA THR A 687 45.49 -18.41 -42.90
C THR A 687 45.99 -16.97 -42.80
N ALA A 688 45.87 -16.19 -43.88
CA ALA A 688 46.24 -14.80 -43.88
C ALA A 688 45.18 -13.96 -43.16
N THR A 689 45.62 -13.09 -42.25
CA THR A 689 44.75 -12.10 -41.58
C THR A 689 45.02 -10.68 -42.08
N ILE A 690 46.17 -10.46 -42.74
CA ILE A 690 46.54 -9.18 -43.34
C ILE A 690 46.61 -9.35 -44.86
N ASN A 691 45.83 -8.55 -45.61
CA ASN A 691 45.87 -8.57 -47.07
C ASN A 691 47.15 -7.88 -47.57
N ASN A 692 48.04 -8.63 -48.22
CA ASN A 692 49.26 -8.07 -48.80
C ASN A 692 49.08 -7.55 -50.24
N GLY A 693 47.85 -7.53 -50.76
CA GLY A 693 47.51 -7.00 -52.09
C GLY A 693 47.80 -7.94 -53.25
N THR A 694 48.09 -9.22 -52.98
CA THR A 694 48.44 -10.21 -54.02
C THR A 694 47.26 -10.99 -54.58
N CYS A 695 46.02 -10.67 -54.20
CA CYS A 695 44.83 -11.40 -54.66
C CYS A 695 44.60 -11.30 -56.19
N GLU A 696 44.43 -12.44 -56.86
CA GLU A 696 44.11 -12.51 -58.30
C GLU A 696 42.77 -13.22 -58.58
N SER A 697 42.15 -12.92 -59.73
CA SER A 697 40.79 -13.37 -60.07
C SER A 697 40.63 -14.01 -61.46
N ILE A 698 41.68 -14.07 -62.28
CA ILE A 698 41.56 -14.44 -63.70
C ILE A 698 41.87 -15.93 -63.93
N SER A 699 42.80 -16.50 -63.18
CA SER A 699 43.35 -17.85 -63.43
C SER A 699 42.34 -18.99 -63.27
N CYS A 700 41.22 -18.76 -62.57
CA CYS A 700 40.18 -19.74 -62.28
C CYS A 700 38.79 -19.37 -62.85
N SER A 701 38.74 -18.45 -63.84
CA SER A 701 37.50 -17.98 -64.48
C SER A 701 37.18 -18.70 -65.79
N GLY A 702 35.95 -19.23 -65.94
CA GLY A 702 35.47 -19.98 -67.12
C GLY A 702 33.97 -20.29 -67.00
N CYS A 703 33.36 -21.05 -67.92
CA CYS A 703 31.94 -21.40 -67.77
C CYS A 703 31.75 -22.46 -66.67
N THR A 704 31.02 -22.13 -65.60
CA THR A 704 30.79 -23.04 -64.46
C THR A 704 29.48 -23.81 -64.53
N ASN A 705 28.62 -23.54 -65.53
CA ASN A 705 27.37 -24.25 -65.69
C ASN A 705 27.57 -25.59 -66.39
N SER A 706 27.45 -26.69 -65.65
CA SER A 706 27.67 -28.05 -66.15
C SER A 706 26.74 -28.50 -67.27
N THR A 707 25.65 -27.77 -67.55
CA THR A 707 24.72 -28.07 -68.65
C THR A 707 24.97 -27.22 -69.90
N ALA A 708 25.89 -26.25 -69.85
CA ALA A 708 26.27 -25.48 -71.02
C ALA A 708 27.19 -26.29 -71.94
N CYS A 709 27.13 -26.02 -73.24
CA CYS A 709 27.91 -26.73 -74.25
C CYS A 709 29.43 -26.51 -74.06
N ASN A 710 29.85 -25.39 -73.48
CA ASN A 710 31.24 -25.03 -73.24
C ASN A 710 31.65 -25.03 -71.75
N TYR A 711 31.01 -25.87 -70.93
CA TYR A 711 31.35 -26.03 -69.51
C TYR A 711 32.85 -26.35 -69.30
N ASP A 712 33.50 -25.59 -68.41
CA ASP A 712 34.88 -25.83 -67.97
C ASP A 712 34.90 -26.31 -66.50
N PRO A 713 35.25 -27.59 -66.24
CA PRO A 713 35.26 -28.12 -64.89
C PRO A 713 36.38 -27.57 -63.98
N ALA A 714 37.36 -26.83 -64.51
CA ALA A 714 38.40 -26.16 -63.72
C ALA A 714 38.01 -24.73 -63.29
N ALA A 715 36.94 -24.18 -63.86
CA ALA A 715 36.45 -22.85 -63.50
C ALA A 715 35.70 -22.88 -62.16
N THR A 716 36.07 -21.98 -61.26
CA THR A 716 35.34 -21.74 -60.00
C THR A 716 34.61 -20.40 -59.99
N ILE A 717 34.92 -19.54 -60.97
CA ILE A 717 34.27 -18.25 -61.19
C ILE A 717 33.64 -18.26 -62.58
N ASP A 718 32.32 -18.03 -62.66
CA ASP A 718 31.62 -17.90 -63.94
C ASP A 718 31.97 -16.58 -64.62
N ASN A 719 32.57 -16.64 -65.81
CA ASN A 719 32.89 -15.45 -66.59
C ASN A 719 31.77 -15.04 -67.55
N GLY A 720 30.60 -15.69 -67.48
CA GLY A 720 29.42 -15.38 -68.27
C GLY A 720 29.52 -15.85 -69.72
N THR A 721 30.47 -16.72 -70.04
CA THR A 721 30.65 -17.25 -71.41
C THR A 721 29.89 -18.54 -71.66
N CYS A 722 29.11 -19.05 -70.70
CA CYS A 722 28.30 -20.26 -70.88
C CYS A 722 27.29 -20.12 -72.02
N GLU A 723 27.33 -21.03 -73.00
CA GLU A 723 26.43 -21.03 -74.16
C GLU A 723 25.76 -22.40 -74.37
N SER A 724 24.56 -22.39 -74.96
CA SER A 724 23.67 -23.56 -75.00
C SER A 724 23.18 -23.93 -76.39
N LEU A 725 23.64 -23.22 -77.43
CA LEU A 725 23.09 -23.37 -78.79
C LEU A 725 23.97 -24.25 -79.67
N SER A 726 25.29 -24.26 -79.46
CA SER A 726 26.21 -25.00 -80.33
C SER A 726 26.06 -26.52 -80.31
N CYS A 727 25.40 -27.08 -79.29
CA CYS A 727 25.13 -28.51 -79.15
C CYS A 727 23.64 -28.87 -79.12
N ALA A 728 22.76 -27.95 -79.57
CA ALA A 728 21.30 -28.12 -79.59
C ALA A 728 20.76 -28.43 -80.99
N GLY A 729 19.93 -29.47 -81.11
CA GLY A 729 19.37 -29.98 -82.37
C GLY A 729 18.35 -31.10 -82.12
N CYS A 730 17.71 -31.65 -83.16
CA CYS A 730 16.74 -32.73 -82.95
C CYS A 730 17.45 -34.01 -82.49
N THR A 731 17.17 -34.49 -81.27
CA THR A 731 17.81 -35.69 -80.72
C THR A 731 17.02 -36.99 -80.93
N ASP A 732 15.83 -36.93 -81.54
CA ASP A 732 15.03 -38.13 -81.82
C ASP A 732 15.44 -38.78 -83.14
N SER A 733 16.05 -39.96 -83.05
CA SER A 733 16.54 -40.73 -84.20
C SER A 733 15.48 -41.12 -85.24
N THR A 734 14.20 -40.99 -84.90
CA THR A 734 13.08 -41.32 -85.81
C THR A 734 12.55 -40.11 -86.58
N ALA A 735 13.00 -38.90 -86.26
CA ALA A 735 12.64 -37.68 -86.99
C ALA A 735 13.44 -37.55 -88.29
N CYS A 736 12.84 -36.98 -89.33
CA CYS A 736 13.48 -36.85 -90.63
C CYS A 736 14.72 -35.91 -90.58
N ASN A 737 14.80 -35.01 -89.59
CA ASN A 737 15.92 -34.09 -89.37
C ASN A 737 16.72 -34.38 -88.07
N TYR A 738 16.80 -35.65 -87.64
CA TYR A 738 17.64 -36.07 -86.52
C TYR A 738 19.12 -35.65 -86.69
N ASP A 739 19.69 -35.04 -85.66
CA ASP A 739 21.12 -34.72 -85.56
C ASP A 739 21.77 -35.55 -84.44
N SER A 740 22.69 -36.44 -84.84
CA SER A 740 23.38 -37.33 -83.91
C SER A 740 24.46 -36.65 -83.05
N THR A 741 24.79 -35.39 -83.33
CA THR A 741 25.75 -34.60 -82.55
C THR A 741 25.07 -33.66 -81.55
N ALA A 742 23.75 -33.49 -81.64
CA ALA A 742 22.97 -32.75 -80.68
C ALA A 742 22.87 -33.52 -79.35
N THR A 743 23.22 -32.87 -78.24
CA THR A 743 23.06 -33.39 -76.88
C THR A 743 21.90 -32.74 -76.13
N ILE A 744 21.34 -31.68 -76.69
CA ILE A 744 20.18 -30.96 -76.16
C ILE A 744 19.09 -30.92 -77.24
N ASP A 745 17.92 -31.51 -76.95
CA ASP A 745 16.77 -31.45 -77.86
C ASP A 745 16.19 -30.03 -77.92
N ASN A 746 16.22 -29.42 -79.09
CA ASN A 746 15.66 -28.08 -79.31
C ASN A 746 14.20 -28.11 -79.81
N SER A 747 13.56 -29.29 -79.79
CA SER A 747 12.16 -29.50 -80.20
C SER A 747 11.87 -29.16 -81.66
N THR A 748 12.90 -29.12 -82.52
CA THR A 748 12.72 -28.90 -83.96
C THR A 748 12.57 -30.21 -84.75
N CYS A 749 12.36 -31.35 -84.09
CA CYS A 749 12.16 -32.64 -84.75
C CYS A 749 10.94 -32.64 -85.66
N GLU A 750 11.14 -32.91 -86.95
CA GLU A 750 10.10 -32.90 -87.97
C GLU A 750 9.78 -34.32 -88.46
N PHE A 751 8.51 -34.71 -88.37
CA PHE A 751 8.04 -36.07 -88.67
C PHE A 751 7.02 -36.13 -89.83
N THR A 752 6.56 -34.98 -90.35
CA THR A 752 5.38 -34.90 -91.25
C THR A 752 5.72 -34.36 -92.66
N SER A 753 6.97 -34.01 -92.93
CA SER A 753 7.46 -33.58 -94.26
C SER A 753 7.96 -34.75 -95.14
N CYS A 754 7.73 -35.99 -94.70
CA CYS A 754 8.08 -37.22 -95.40
C CYS A 754 6.83 -37.87 -96.06
N ALA A 755 6.09 -37.10 -96.88
CA ALA A 755 5.06 -37.65 -97.76
C ALA A 755 5.72 -38.61 -98.77
N CYS A 756 5.23 -39.85 -98.81
CA CYS A 756 5.72 -40.84 -99.76
C CYS A 756 5.36 -40.37 -101.18
N VAL A 757 6.41 -40.07 -101.95
CA VAL A 757 6.35 -39.39 -103.25
C VAL A 757 5.41 -40.07 -104.27
N GLY A 758 5.04 -41.34 -104.06
CA GLY A 758 4.12 -42.07 -104.94
C GLY A 758 2.68 -42.26 -104.46
N ASP A 759 2.27 -41.79 -103.26
CA ASP A 759 0.87 -41.84 -102.79
C ASP A 759 0.19 -40.49 -103.09
N LEU A 760 -0.43 -40.41 -104.25
CA LEU A 760 -0.99 -39.16 -104.76
C LEU A 760 -2.43 -38.94 -104.34
N ASN A 761 -3.13 -39.99 -103.92
CA ASN A 761 -4.50 -39.88 -103.44
C ASN A 761 -4.59 -39.74 -101.91
N GLY A 762 -3.47 -39.91 -101.19
CA GLY A 762 -3.35 -39.73 -99.75
C GLY A 762 -4.02 -40.83 -98.93
N ASP A 763 -4.20 -42.03 -99.50
CA ASP A 763 -4.80 -43.18 -98.83
C ASP A 763 -3.80 -44.08 -98.11
N SER A 764 -2.52 -43.67 -98.11
CA SER A 764 -1.38 -44.35 -97.49
C SER A 764 -0.96 -45.63 -98.19
N MET A 765 -1.36 -45.87 -99.45
CA MET A 765 -0.93 -47.04 -100.22
C MET A 765 -0.61 -46.69 -101.67
N ILE A 766 0.61 -47.00 -102.14
CA ILE A 766 0.99 -46.72 -103.53
C ILE A 766 0.44 -47.83 -104.44
N THR A 767 -0.67 -47.57 -105.12
CA THR A 767 -1.39 -48.57 -105.93
C THR A 767 -1.65 -48.08 -107.36
N VAL A 768 -2.44 -48.85 -108.13
CA VAL A 768 -2.83 -48.47 -109.49
C VAL A 768 -3.56 -47.12 -109.49
N SER A 769 -4.26 -46.79 -108.40
CA SER A 769 -4.99 -45.52 -108.25
C SER A 769 -4.06 -44.31 -108.39
N ASP A 770 -2.84 -44.38 -107.86
CA ASP A 770 -1.86 -43.29 -107.89
C ASP A 770 -1.19 -43.17 -109.26
N ILE A 771 -0.89 -44.30 -109.90
CA ILE A 771 -0.41 -44.30 -111.29
C ILE A 771 -1.47 -43.68 -112.22
N LEU A 772 -2.76 -43.91 -111.96
CA LEU A 772 -3.83 -43.29 -112.74
C LEU A 772 -3.87 -41.77 -112.57
N ILE A 773 -3.46 -41.23 -111.41
CA ILE A 773 -3.34 -39.78 -111.20
C ILE A 773 -2.19 -39.22 -112.06
N VAL A 774 -1.00 -39.85 -112.07
CA VAL A 774 0.11 -39.45 -112.96
C VAL A 774 -0.29 -39.54 -114.44
N LEU A 775 -0.94 -40.63 -114.85
CA LEU A 775 -1.41 -40.80 -116.22
C LEU A 775 -2.49 -39.78 -116.62
N SER A 776 -3.28 -39.28 -115.65
CA SER A 776 -4.30 -38.26 -115.91
C SER A 776 -3.71 -36.88 -116.18
N GLU A 777 -2.51 -36.61 -115.66
CA GLU A 777 -1.77 -35.36 -115.87
C GLU A 777 -0.58 -35.52 -116.84
N PHE A 778 -0.41 -36.69 -117.48
CA PHE A 778 0.74 -36.97 -118.34
C PHE A 778 0.86 -35.97 -119.50
N GLY A 779 2.01 -35.32 -119.61
CA GLY A 779 2.29 -34.22 -120.53
C GLY A 779 2.03 -32.81 -119.96
N CYS A 780 1.67 -32.69 -118.68
CA CYS A 780 1.56 -31.41 -117.98
C CYS A 780 2.95 -30.77 -117.76
N MET A 781 3.06 -29.45 -117.89
CA MET A 781 4.36 -28.72 -117.97
C MET A 781 4.56 -27.63 -116.90
N SER A 782 3.58 -27.41 -116.01
CA SER A 782 3.73 -26.50 -114.87
C SER A 782 2.52 -26.60 -113.94
N GLY A 783 2.75 -26.61 -112.63
CA GLY A 783 1.68 -26.56 -111.60
C GLY A 783 0.86 -27.84 -111.49
N CYS A 784 1.45 -28.96 -111.89
CA CYS A 784 0.84 -30.28 -111.88
C CYS A 784 0.98 -30.90 -110.48
N THR A 785 -0.04 -31.62 -110.03
CA THR A 785 -0.01 -32.26 -108.70
C THR A 785 0.65 -33.63 -108.74
N ALA A 786 0.79 -34.22 -109.93
CA ALA A 786 1.43 -35.51 -110.14
C ALA A 786 2.89 -35.42 -110.62
N ASP A 787 3.52 -34.25 -110.49
CA ASP A 787 4.97 -34.03 -110.72
C ASP A 787 5.72 -34.44 -109.45
N VAL A 788 6.14 -35.70 -109.42
CA VAL A 788 6.62 -36.36 -108.21
C VAL A 788 8.14 -36.31 -108.08
N ASP A 789 8.86 -36.08 -109.17
CA ASP A 789 10.31 -35.78 -109.09
C ASP A 789 10.62 -34.28 -109.02
N GLY A 790 9.60 -33.42 -109.18
CA GLY A 790 9.69 -31.98 -109.00
C GLY A 790 10.39 -31.26 -110.15
N ASP A 791 10.50 -31.91 -111.32
CA ASP A 791 11.14 -31.35 -112.51
C ASP A 791 10.24 -30.41 -113.33
N THR A 792 9.00 -30.21 -112.88
CA THR A 792 7.91 -29.40 -113.46
C THR A 792 7.15 -30.06 -114.62
N PHE A 793 7.54 -31.24 -115.09
CA PHE A 793 6.93 -31.94 -116.21
C PHE A 793 6.45 -33.34 -115.85
N VAL A 794 5.13 -33.57 -115.84
CA VAL A 794 4.60 -34.94 -115.64
C VAL A 794 4.86 -35.78 -116.89
N ASN A 795 5.84 -36.68 -116.82
CA ASN A 795 6.27 -37.51 -117.95
C ASN A 795 6.60 -38.95 -117.52
N VAL A 796 7.34 -39.70 -118.35
CA VAL A 796 7.67 -41.10 -118.03
C VAL A 796 8.52 -41.19 -116.76
N SER A 797 9.33 -40.17 -116.45
CA SER A 797 10.13 -40.08 -115.23
C SER A 797 9.26 -40.22 -113.98
N ASP A 798 8.18 -39.45 -113.88
CA ASP A 798 7.22 -39.51 -112.78
C ASP A 798 6.55 -40.88 -112.64
N ILE A 799 6.16 -41.49 -113.77
CA ILE A 799 5.60 -42.84 -113.76
C ILE A 799 6.63 -43.85 -113.25
N LEU A 800 7.90 -43.70 -113.61
CA LEU A 800 8.97 -44.58 -113.13
C LEU A 800 9.25 -44.37 -111.64
N VAL A 801 9.13 -43.15 -111.12
CA VAL A 801 9.24 -42.87 -109.69
C VAL A 801 8.13 -43.59 -108.93
N ILE A 802 6.86 -43.48 -109.36
CA ILE A 802 5.76 -44.21 -108.70
C ILE A 802 5.91 -45.73 -108.86
N LEU A 803 6.28 -46.22 -110.05
CA LEU A 803 6.50 -47.65 -110.28
C LEU A 803 7.65 -48.24 -109.44
N SER A 804 8.66 -47.44 -109.11
CA SER A 804 9.79 -47.88 -108.28
C SER A 804 9.38 -48.21 -106.84
N THR A 805 8.28 -47.62 -106.37
CA THR A 805 7.73 -47.82 -105.04
C THR A 805 6.36 -48.50 -105.04
N PHE A 806 5.88 -48.94 -106.22
CA PHE A 806 4.53 -49.48 -106.41
C PHE A 806 4.24 -50.75 -105.58
N GLY A 807 3.10 -50.76 -104.91
CA GLY A 807 2.67 -51.83 -104.00
C GLY A 807 3.17 -51.68 -102.56
N SER A 808 3.94 -50.62 -102.26
CA SER A 808 4.40 -50.31 -100.90
C SER A 808 3.30 -49.57 -100.12
N ALA A 809 3.19 -49.87 -98.83
CA ALA A 809 2.44 -49.05 -97.90
C ALA A 809 3.27 -47.83 -97.49
N CYS A 810 2.60 -46.70 -97.37
CA CYS A 810 3.02 -45.59 -96.54
C CYS A 810 2.40 -45.76 -95.14
#